data_AF-A0A7S4CZI3-F1
#
_entry.id   AF-A0A7S4CZI3-F1
#
_cell.length_a   1.000
_cell.length_b   1.000
_cell.length_c   1.000
_cell.angle_alpha   90.00
_cell.angle_beta   90.00
_cell.angle_gamma   90.00
#
_symmetry.space_group_name_H-M   'P 1'
#
loop_
_entity.id
_entity.type
_entity.pdbx_description
1 polymer ?
#
loop_
_entity_poly.entity_id
_entity_poly.type
_entity_poly.pdbx_seq_one_letter_code
_entity_poly.pdbx_strand_id
1 'polypeptide(L)'
;EKGSFIWPGFGENSRVLKWVCERLGRNPTGHSVMTPIGQVPTIDSIDISGLEDEFNVSSMSRLLTVDPKEWLAEISGVREYYKQFGKRLPAALVEELDSLEKRLGSVDVVPTNNQALISWVQEMRDMCKPAHVRWATGTDEEYAELCELMVKGGTFIRLNEKKRPNSFLCRSDPADVARVEKQTFICTTDKDDAGPTNNWADPVEMKKKLIGLFKGCMEGRTMYVIPFCMGPLNSPYSKFGVEITDSAYVVVNMKIMCRIGTKVLRLIDEKTPFLKCLHSVGKPVAPGAKDVPWPCNPDNRWIVHFPEEPSVWSFGSGYGGNALLGKKCYALRIASTMARKEGWLAEHCLILGLTSPEGKEYYIVAAFPSACGKTNLAMLVPSVPGWKVRCVGDDIAWMHVGEDGRLYAINPESGFFGVAPGTSNKSNLSAMQTLEKNSIFTNVALTPDGDVWWEGMTKTAPEGLIDWTGQPWTPDCGRKAAHPNARYTTPASQCPVIDPKWENPKGVPICAILFGGRRPNLVPLVTEAFSWKHGVFMGSIIGSQLTAAAEGTVGAVRRDPFAMLPFCGYNMADYFGHWVNFREKLGYLAPKIFYTNWFQADAEGRFIWPGFGENSRVLKWVCERVDGTGKARPTPLGYLPTVDALDTDGIDTTPAEMAHLLSVDTEGWLKEIPEVCKYYHQFGERLPEILLHNLDELEGRLRGSATTVALTQSGALLSWVESMKEFLAPDAVHWCNGSDAEYSFFCDKLVQQGTFVRLAAAKHPNSFVAQSNPNDAVWHSKEVFVCSKNQEEVGPLNNWEDPNKMKEKIASLFEASMKGRTMYVVPFCLGPIDCKLSKVGIQITDSLYAVLGLRSTTRMGSQVLHVLAKDQPFVQCVHSVGVPLASGQCDVPWPCDPQKRIMAQFNDTAELWSYGSMYAANSVMSKSCFALRLGS
;
A
#
# COMPACT_ATOMS: atom_id res chain seq x y z
N GLU A 1 -6.92 -45.99 -32.90
CA GLU A 1 -7.74 -47.12 -32.41
C GLU A 1 -9.00 -47.43 -33.23
N LYS A 2 -9.58 -46.50 -34.02
CA LYS A 2 -10.70 -46.81 -34.94
C LYS A 2 -10.38 -46.76 -36.44
N GLY A 3 -9.10 -46.63 -36.82
CA GLY A 3 -8.69 -46.51 -38.23
C GLY A 3 -9.04 -45.16 -38.90
N SER A 4 -9.63 -44.23 -38.16
CA SER A 4 -9.90 -42.85 -38.59
C SER A 4 -8.70 -41.95 -38.31
N PHE A 5 -8.39 -41.04 -39.24
CA PHE A 5 -7.43 -39.97 -38.99
C PHE A 5 -7.97 -39.02 -37.92
N ILE A 6 -7.08 -38.49 -37.06
CA ILE A 6 -7.45 -37.48 -36.06
C ILE A 6 -7.77 -36.15 -36.76
N TRP A 7 -7.08 -35.84 -37.86
CA TRP A 7 -7.33 -34.64 -38.67
C TRP A 7 -8.53 -34.85 -39.61
N PRO A 8 -9.49 -33.92 -39.69
CA PRO A 8 -10.78 -34.13 -40.35
C PRO A 8 -10.72 -34.29 -41.88
N GLY A 9 -9.60 -33.95 -42.54
CA GLY A 9 -9.38 -34.36 -43.93
C GLY A 9 -8.55 -33.41 -44.79
N PHE A 10 -8.39 -33.78 -46.07
CA PHE A 10 -7.50 -33.09 -47.02
C PHE A 10 -7.90 -31.64 -47.35
N GLY A 11 -9.20 -31.29 -47.28
CA GLY A 11 -9.67 -29.92 -47.50
C GLY A 11 -9.17 -28.93 -46.43
N GLU A 12 -9.08 -29.41 -45.19
CA GLU A 12 -8.65 -28.60 -44.05
C GLU A 12 -7.13 -28.35 -44.03
N ASN A 13 -6.36 -29.07 -44.85
CA ASN A 13 -4.92 -28.81 -45.02
C ASN A 13 -4.64 -27.37 -45.48
N SER A 14 -5.60 -26.71 -46.12
CA SER A 14 -5.52 -25.28 -46.45
C SER A 14 -5.27 -24.39 -45.22
N ARG A 15 -5.76 -24.78 -44.03
CA ARG A 15 -5.54 -24.06 -42.77
C ARG A 15 -4.11 -24.22 -42.27
N VAL A 16 -3.52 -25.40 -42.43
CA VAL A 16 -2.10 -25.66 -42.17
C VAL A 16 -1.23 -24.89 -43.15
N LEU A 17 -1.59 -24.89 -44.44
CA LEU A 17 -0.87 -24.13 -45.47
C LEU A 17 -0.96 -22.61 -45.24
N LYS A 18 -2.10 -22.11 -44.75
CA LYS A 18 -2.22 -20.71 -44.32
C LYS A 18 -1.21 -20.38 -43.22
N TRP A 19 -1.10 -21.21 -42.19
CA TRP A 19 -0.08 -21.05 -41.16
C TRP A 19 1.35 -21.11 -41.75
N VAL A 20 1.62 -22.02 -42.69
CA VAL A 20 2.91 -22.06 -43.39
C VAL A 20 3.18 -20.74 -44.11
N CYS A 21 2.20 -20.19 -44.83
CA CYS A 21 2.33 -18.88 -45.50
C CYS A 21 2.61 -17.75 -44.49
N GLU A 22 1.96 -17.77 -43.32
CA GLU A 22 2.19 -16.81 -42.24
C GLU A 22 3.60 -16.94 -41.60
N ARG A 23 4.28 -18.08 -41.82
CA ARG A 23 5.67 -18.33 -41.42
C ARG A 23 6.69 -17.92 -42.49
N LEU A 24 6.27 -17.82 -43.75
CA LEU A 24 7.14 -17.51 -44.88
C LEU A 24 7.28 -15.98 -45.04
N GLY A 25 8.21 -15.36 -44.32
CA GLY A 25 8.52 -13.93 -44.43
C GLY A 25 9.62 -13.45 -43.49
N ARG A 26 10.10 -12.20 -43.66
CA ARG A 26 11.11 -11.59 -42.76
C ARG A 26 10.56 -11.29 -41.36
N ASN A 27 9.24 -11.16 -41.22
CA ASN A 27 8.52 -11.00 -39.96
C ASN A 27 7.32 -11.98 -39.94
N PRO A 28 7.52 -13.23 -39.50
CA PRO A 28 6.46 -14.24 -39.49
C PRO A 28 5.37 -13.87 -38.48
N THR A 29 4.11 -13.95 -38.91
CA THR A 29 2.93 -13.70 -38.08
C THR A 29 2.33 -14.98 -37.51
N GLY A 30 2.68 -16.14 -38.07
CA GLY A 30 2.22 -17.44 -37.59
C GLY A 30 2.92 -17.82 -36.28
N HIS A 31 2.14 -18.02 -35.21
CA HIS A 31 2.65 -18.43 -33.91
C HIS A 31 3.10 -19.89 -33.91
N SER A 32 4.22 -20.17 -33.25
CA SER A 32 4.82 -21.51 -33.20
C SER A 32 5.59 -21.70 -31.89
N VAL A 33 5.82 -22.96 -31.54
CA VAL A 33 6.66 -23.37 -30.41
C VAL A 33 7.88 -24.12 -30.95
N MET A 34 9.07 -23.81 -30.39
CA MET A 34 10.27 -24.57 -30.70
C MET A 34 10.21 -25.92 -29.98
N THR A 35 10.43 -27.00 -30.72
CA THR A 35 10.48 -28.38 -30.22
C THR A 35 11.79 -29.02 -30.68
N PRO A 36 12.18 -30.21 -30.16
CA PRO A 36 13.36 -30.91 -30.62
C PRO A 36 13.42 -31.18 -32.14
N ILE A 37 12.25 -31.32 -32.77
CA ILE A 37 12.10 -31.56 -34.22
C ILE A 37 11.94 -30.28 -35.05
N GLY A 38 12.01 -29.10 -34.41
CA GLY A 38 11.84 -27.80 -35.03
C GLY A 38 10.59 -27.04 -34.57
N GLN A 39 10.15 -26.06 -35.36
CA GLN A 39 9.01 -25.20 -35.02
C GLN A 39 7.70 -25.90 -35.36
N VAL A 40 6.83 -26.06 -34.35
CA VAL A 40 5.50 -26.66 -34.48
C VAL A 40 4.44 -25.57 -34.24
N PRO A 41 3.30 -25.57 -34.95
CA PRO A 41 2.21 -24.61 -34.70
C PRO A 41 1.79 -24.62 -33.23
N THR A 42 1.40 -23.47 -32.69
CA THR A 42 0.71 -23.43 -31.39
C THR A 42 -0.74 -23.90 -31.56
N ILE A 43 -1.37 -24.38 -30.50
CA ILE A 43 -2.75 -24.91 -30.54
C ILE A 43 -3.78 -23.93 -31.13
N ASP A 44 -3.49 -22.64 -30.99
CA ASP A 44 -4.28 -21.49 -31.38
C ASP A 44 -3.86 -20.86 -32.73
N SER A 45 -2.78 -21.34 -33.37
CA SER A 45 -2.30 -20.76 -34.63
C SER A 45 -2.94 -21.36 -35.88
N ILE A 46 -3.68 -22.46 -35.74
CA ILE A 46 -4.48 -23.04 -36.81
C ILE A 46 -5.93 -22.83 -36.42
N ASP A 47 -6.62 -22.00 -37.20
CA ASP A 47 -8.04 -21.71 -37.00
C ASP A 47 -8.86 -22.99 -37.22
N ILE A 48 -9.54 -23.46 -36.18
CA ILE A 48 -10.42 -24.64 -36.22
C ILE A 48 -11.90 -24.28 -36.22
N SER A 49 -12.25 -23.01 -36.42
CA SER A 49 -13.65 -22.59 -36.48
C SER A 49 -14.41 -23.32 -37.59
N GLY A 50 -15.61 -23.79 -37.25
CA GLY A 50 -16.47 -24.58 -38.12
C GLY A 50 -16.17 -26.09 -38.15
N LEU A 51 -15.23 -26.58 -37.32
CA LEU A 51 -14.91 -28.01 -37.20
C LEU A 51 -15.40 -28.62 -35.87
N GLU A 52 -16.16 -27.88 -35.07
CA GLU A 52 -16.43 -28.18 -33.66
C GLU A 52 -17.14 -29.53 -33.43
N ASP A 53 -17.90 -30.00 -34.41
CA ASP A 53 -18.65 -31.27 -34.35
C ASP A 53 -17.77 -32.51 -34.59
N GLU A 54 -16.62 -32.35 -35.27
CA GLU A 54 -15.75 -33.45 -35.69
C GLU A 54 -14.31 -33.34 -35.16
N PHE A 55 -13.88 -32.14 -34.74
CA PHE A 55 -12.53 -31.85 -34.32
C PHE A 55 -12.49 -30.77 -33.23
N ASN A 56 -11.73 -31.01 -32.16
CA ASN A 56 -11.70 -30.11 -31.01
C ASN A 56 -10.27 -29.79 -30.56
N VAL A 57 -10.17 -28.89 -29.59
CA VAL A 57 -8.88 -28.42 -29.02
C VAL A 57 -8.06 -29.57 -28.45
N SER A 58 -8.68 -30.59 -27.82
CA SER A 58 -7.95 -31.75 -27.32
C SER A 58 -7.33 -32.58 -28.45
N SER A 59 -8.05 -32.77 -29.56
CA SER A 59 -7.53 -33.43 -30.76
C SER A 59 -6.38 -32.63 -31.40
N MET A 60 -6.51 -31.31 -31.45
CA MET A 60 -5.43 -30.42 -31.92
C MET A 60 -4.18 -30.51 -31.05
N SER A 61 -4.35 -30.46 -29.72
CA SER A 61 -3.25 -30.61 -28.78
C SER A 61 -2.49 -31.91 -29.00
N ARG A 62 -3.22 -33.02 -29.23
CA ARG A 62 -2.61 -34.32 -29.48
C ARG A 62 -1.82 -34.35 -30.80
N LEU A 63 -2.35 -33.77 -31.88
CA LEU A 63 -1.66 -33.71 -33.17
C LEU A 63 -0.40 -32.84 -33.15
N LEU A 64 -0.37 -31.80 -32.33
CA LEU A 64 0.76 -30.89 -32.21
C LEU A 64 1.77 -31.33 -31.12
N THR A 65 1.50 -32.42 -30.41
CA THR A 65 2.41 -32.95 -29.39
C THR A 65 3.57 -33.67 -30.07
N VAL A 66 4.80 -33.29 -29.72
CA VAL A 66 6.02 -33.99 -30.12
C VAL A 66 6.40 -34.95 -29.01
N ASP A 67 6.14 -36.26 -29.20
CA ASP A 67 6.56 -37.30 -28.24
C ASP A 67 8.02 -37.70 -28.50
N PRO A 68 8.97 -37.40 -27.59
CA PRO A 68 10.37 -37.76 -27.78
C PRO A 68 10.58 -39.27 -27.92
N LYS A 69 9.75 -40.11 -27.31
CA LYS A 69 9.89 -41.57 -27.39
C LYS A 69 9.55 -42.10 -28.78
N GLU A 70 8.49 -41.60 -29.39
CA GLU A 70 8.11 -41.99 -30.76
C GLU A 70 9.15 -41.52 -31.77
N TRP A 71 9.66 -40.30 -31.63
CA TRP A 71 10.71 -39.77 -32.50
C TRP A 71 12.07 -40.47 -32.31
N LEU A 72 12.43 -40.84 -31.09
CA LEU A 72 13.63 -41.66 -30.83
C LEU A 72 13.52 -43.05 -31.47
N ALA A 73 12.32 -43.65 -31.46
CA ALA A 73 12.08 -44.92 -32.15
C ALA A 73 12.25 -44.77 -33.68
N GLU A 74 11.80 -43.65 -34.25
CA GLU A 74 11.89 -43.38 -35.69
C GLU A 74 13.33 -43.13 -36.17
N ILE A 75 14.20 -42.54 -35.35
CA ILE A 75 15.61 -42.29 -35.70
C ILE A 75 16.34 -43.55 -36.16
N SER A 76 16.04 -44.70 -35.54
CA SER A 76 16.63 -45.98 -35.93
C SER A 76 16.26 -46.36 -37.38
N GLY A 77 15.01 -46.13 -37.77
CA GLY A 77 14.52 -46.34 -39.13
C GLY A 77 15.14 -45.38 -40.14
N VAL A 78 15.25 -44.10 -39.77
CA VAL A 78 15.90 -43.09 -40.63
C VAL A 78 17.38 -43.40 -40.84
N ARG A 79 18.10 -43.85 -39.80
CA ARG A 79 19.50 -44.30 -39.92
C ARG A 79 19.63 -45.47 -40.89
N GLU A 80 18.73 -46.45 -40.83
CA GLU A 80 18.75 -47.59 -41.74
C GLU A 80 18.44 -47.17 -43.19
N TYR A 81 17.48 -46.26 -43.38
CA TYR A 81 17.20 -45.65 -44.68
C TYR A 81 18.43 -44.91 -45.23
N TYR A 82 19.11 -44.13 -44.38
CA TYR A 82 20.32 -43.36 -44.74
C TYR A 82 21.48 -44.25 -45.19
N LYS A 83 21.63 -45.45 -44.64
CA LYS A 83 22.66 -46.42 -45.07
C LYS A 83 22.56 -46.80 -46.55
N GLN A 84 21.36 -46.80 -47.13
CA GLN A 84 21.13 -47.14 -48.54
C GLN A 84 21.87 -46.20 -49.51
N PHE A 85 22.20 -44.99 -49.06
CA PHE A 85 22.89 -43.98 -49.85
C PHE A 85 24.42 -44.02 -49.72
N GLY A 86 24.96 -44.78 -48.74
CA GLY A 86 26.40 -44.95 -48.52
C GLY A 86 27.16 -43.61 -48.46
N LYS A 87 28.29 -43.51 -49.18
CA LYS A 87 29.12 -42.29 -49.23
C LYS A 87 28.48 -41.11 -49.98
N ARG A 88 27.33 -41.28 -50.63
CA ARG A 88 26.63 -40.21 -51.36
C ARG A 88 25.72 -39.39 -50.45
N LEU A 89 25.45 -39.85 -49.23
CA LEU A 89 24.69 -39.08 -48.26
C LEU A 89 25.53 -37.89 -47.75
N PRO A 90 25.01 -36.65 -47.81
CA PRO A 90 25.69 -35.51 -47.22
C PRO A 90 25.95 -35.70 -45.72
N ALA A 91 27.19 -35.45 -45.29
CA ALA A 91 27.58 -35.57 -43.88
C ALA A 91 26.69 -34.72 -42.95
N ALA A 92 26.28 -33.53 -43.40
CA ALA A 92 25.39 -32.63 -42.67
C ALA A 92 24.03 -33.26 -42.29
N LEU A 93 23.50 -34.21 -43.09
CA LEU A 93 22.25 -34.89 -42.75
C LEU A 93 22.45 -35.94 -41.66
N VAL A 94 23.62 -36.59 -41.63
CA VAL A 94 23.99 -37.51 -40.54
C VAL A 94 24.23 -36.73 -39.26
N GLU A 95 24.97 -35.62 -39.35
CA GLU A 95 25.21 -34.71 -38.23
C GLU A 95 23.90 -34.13 -37.66
N GLU A 96 22.95 -33.74 -38.51
CA GLU A 96 21.65 -33.23 -38.05
C GLU A 96 20.80 -34.34 -37.41
N LEU A 97 20.87 -35.58 -37.91
CA LEU A 97 20.19 -36.72 -37.29
C LEU A 97 20.79 -37.07 -35.91
N ASP A 98 22.12 -37.03 -35.78
CA ASP A 98 22.82 -37.17 -34.49
C ASP A 98 22.45 -36.02 -33.53
N SER A 99 22.37 -34.79 -34.05
CA SER A 99 21.93 -33.60 -33.30
C SER A 99 20.48 -33.72 -32.83
N LEU A 100 19.59 -34.19 -33.69
CA LEU A 100 18.19 -34.45 -33.37
C LEU A 100 18.06 -35.52 -32.27
N GLU A 101 18.79 -36.64 -32.38
CA GLU A 101 18.81 -37.68 -31.34
C GLU A 101 19.28 -37.12 -30.00
N LYS A 102 20.28 -36.23 -30.01
CA LYS A 102 20.72 -35.54 -28.78
C LYS A 102 19.66 -34.59 -28.22
N ARG A 103 18.94 -33.84 -29.06
CA ARG A 103 17.83 -32.96 -28.64
C ARG A 103 16.62 -33.73 -28.12
N LEU A 104 16.37 -34.92 -28.64
CA LEU A 104 15.30 -35.82 -28.20
C LEU A 104 15.70 -36.65 -26.96
N GLY A 105 16.99 -36.97 -26.82
CA GLY A 105 17.57 -37.70 -25.70
C GLY A 105 17.94 -36.82 -24.49
N SER A 106 17.98 -35.49 -24.66
CA SER A 106 17.99 -34.57 -23.53
C SER A 106 16.63 -34.61 -22.85
N VAL A 107 16.60 -35.12 -21.62
CA VAL A 107 15.39 -35.40 -20.82
C VAL A 107 14.54 -34.14 -20.53
N ASP A 108 15.04 -32.94 -20.83
CA ASP A 108 14.37 -31.67 -20.55
C ASP A 108 14.09 -30.92 -21.87
N VAL A 109 12.91 -31.11 -22.48
CA VAL A 109 12.42 -30.18 -23.51
C VAL A 109 12.20 -28.83 -22.83
N VAL A 110 13.04 -27.85 -23.12
CA VAL A 110 12.91 -26.49 -22.55
C VAL A 110 11.87 -25.71 -23.34
N PRO A 111 10.71 -25.34 -22.76
CA PRO A 111 9.58 -24.79 -23.49
C PRO A 111 9.67 -23.26 -23.70
N THR A 112 10.88 -22.72 -23.80
CA THR A 112 11.14 -21.28 -24.02
C THR A 112 12.42 -21.07 -24.83
N ASN A 113 12.52 -19.94 -25.52
CA ASN A 113 13.73 -19.50 -26.22
C ASN A 113 14.51 -18.42 -25.44
N ASN A 114 14.00 -17.96 -24.29
CA ASN A 114 14.66 -16.92 -23.48
C ASN A 114 15.98 -17.46 -22.90
N GLN A 115 17.11 -17.11 -23.51
CA GLN A 115 18.43 -17.64 -23.14
C GLN A 115 18.84 -17.32 -21.70
N ALA A 116 18.43 -16.17 -21.15
CA ALA A 116 18.74 -15.80 -19.78
C ALA A 116 18.01 -16.70 -18.77
N LEU A 117 16.75 -17.03 -19.05
CA LEU A 117 15.96 -17.95 -18.25
C LEU A 117 16.51 -19.38 -18.34
N ILE A 118 16.81 -19.86 -19.55
CA ILE A 118 17.40 -21.20 -19.76
C ILE A 118 18.71 -21.33 -18.99
N SER A 119 19.62 -20.35 -19.15
CA SER A 119 20.92 -20.35 -18.49
C SER A 119 20.79 -20.36 -16.97
N TRP A 120 19.88 -19.56 -16.42
CA TRP A 120 19.64 -19.52 -14.98
C TRP A 120 19.05 -20.83 -14.45
N VAL A 121 18.06 -21.41 -15.13
CA VAL A 121 17.50 -22.74 -14.74
C VAL A 121 18.60 -23.80 -14.76
N GLN A 122 19.48 -23.77 -15.75
CA GLN A 122 20.57 -24.72 -15.88
C GLN A 122 21.62 -24.55 -14.78
N GLU A 123 21.97 -23.32 -14.43
CA GLU A 123 22.82 -22.99 -13.28
C GLU A 123 22.21 -23.54 -11.96
N MET A 124 20.90 -23.32 -11.75
CA MET A 124 20.22 -23.81 -10.56
C MET A 124 20.12 -25.34 -10.55
N ARG A 125 19.90 -25.98 -11.70
CA ARG A 125 19.91 -27.45 -11.84
C ARG A 125 21.27 -28.02 -11.45
N ASP A 126 22.35 -27.45 -11.97
CA ASP A 126 23.71 -27.94 -11.73
C ASP A 126 24.11 -27.76 -10.25
N MET A 127 23.65 -26.69 -9.59
CA MET A 127 23.83 -26.47 -8.15
C MET A 127 22.99 -27.43 -7.31
N CYS A 128 21.68 -27.51 -7.55
CA CYS A 128 20.72 -28.21 -6.70
C CYS A 128 20.69 -29.72 -6.92
N LYS A 129 21.18 -30.20 -8.08
CA LYS A 129 21.25 -31.61 -8.49
C LYS A 129 19.93 -32.39 -8.39
N PRO A 130 18.82 -31.89 -8.97
CA PRO A 130 17.56 -32.63 -8.99
C PRO A 130 17.68 -33.91 -9.82
N ALA A 131 16.82 -34.89 -9.55
CA ALA A 131 16.71 -36.11 -10.36
C ALA A 131 16.02 -35.84 -11.70
N HIS A 132 15.08 -34.90 -11.73
CA HIS A 132 14.30 -34.51 -12.91
C HIS A 132 14.05 -33.01 -12.91
N VAL A 133 13.89 -32.40 -14.09
CA VAL A 133 13.38 -31.03 -14.23
C VAL A 133 12.02 -31.08 -14.91
N ARG A 134 11.03 -30.36 -14.37
CA ARG A 134 9.68 -30.26 -14.92
C ARG A 134 9.25 -28.81 -15.00
N TRP A 135 8.89 -28.35 -16.20
CA TRP A 135 8.29 -27.03 -16.38
C TRP A 135 6.79 -27.12 -16.13
N ALA A 136 6.28 -26.33 -15.19
CA ALA A 136 4.87 -26.29 -14.88
C ALA A 136 4.10 -25.74 -16.09
N THR A 137 3.11 -26.49 -16.56
CA THR A 137 2.23 -26.08 -17.66
C THR A 137 1.07 -25.23 -17.16
N GLY A 138 0.70 -25.40 -15.88
CA GLY A 138 -0.41 -24.69 -15.24
C GLY A 138 -1.78 -25.18 -15.68
N THR A 139 -1.88 -26.35 -16.33
CA THR A 139 -3.17 -26.93 -16.72
C THR A 139 -3.85 -27.63 -15.55
N ASP A 140 -5.15 -27.90 -15.70
CA ASP A 140 -5.92 -28.55 -14.64
C ASP A 140 -5.59 -30.06 -14.58
N GLU A 141 -5.16 -30.67 -15.69
CA GLU A 141 -4.64 -32.04 -15.74
C GLU A 141 -3.34 -32.17 -14.96
N GLU A 142 -2.39 -31.23 -15.11
CA GLU A 142 -1.18 -31.19 -14.29
C GLU A 142 -1.50 -31.03 -12.81
N TYR A 143 -2.43 -30.13 -12.48
CA TYR A 143 -2.89 -29.94 -11.11
C TYR A 143 -3.44 -31.25 -10.52
N ALA A 144 -4.33 -31.94 -11.26
CA ALA A 144 -4.90 -33.22 -10.82
C ALA A 144 -3.83 -34.29 -10.65
N GLU A 145 -2.91 -34.44 -11.61
CA GLU A 145 -1.79 -35.38 -11.54
C GLU A 145 -0.92 -35.17 -10.29
N LEU A 146 -0.52 -33.92 -10.02
CA LEU A 146 0.29 -33.58 -8.85
C LEU A 146 -0.46 -33.79 -7.54
N CYS A 147 -1.77 -33.52 -7.51
CA CYS A 147 -2.59 -33.83 -6.34
C CYS A 147 -2.67 -35.34 -6.08
N GLU A 148 -2.88 -36.16 -7.11
CA GLU A 148 -2.87 -37.63 -6.96
C GLU A 148 -1.50 -38.16 -6.53
N LEU A 149 -0.42 -37.58 -7.06
CA LEU A 149 0.94 -37.91 -6.63
C LEU A 149 1.12 -37.66 -5.13
N MET A 150 0.65 -36.52 -4.64
CA MET A 150 0.72 -36.17 -3.21
C MET A 150 -0.22 -37.01 -2.33
N VAL A 151 -1.37 -37.44 -2.85
CA VAL A 151 -2.24 -38.40 -2.14
C VAL A 151 -1.54 -39.75 -2.00
N LYS A 152 -0.94 -40.27 -3.08
CA LYS A 152 -0.16 -41.53 -3.06
C LYS A 152 1.08 -41.43 -2.15
N GLY A 153 1.72 -40.26 -2.12
CA GLY A 153 2.87 -39.96 -1.26
C GLY A 153 2.52 -39.71 0.21
N GLY A 154 1.24 -39.54 0.54
CA GLY A 154 0.76 -39.27 1.90
C GLY A 154 0.83 -37.81 2.34
N THR A 155 1.28 -36.89 1.49
CA THR A 155 1.26 -35.45 1.74
C THR A 155 -0.17 -34.91 1.77
N PHE A 156 -1.02 -35.40 0.86
CA PHE A 156 -2.44 -35.03 0.80
C PHE A 156 -3.35 -36.15 1.28
N ILE A 157 -4.42 -35.73 1.95
CA ILE A 157 -5.59 -36.54 2.27
C ILE A 157 -6.72 -36.00 1.39
N ARG A 158 -7.29 -36.84 0.53
CA ARG A 158 -8.47 -36.46 -0.26
C ARG A 158 -9.67 -36.34 0.67
N LEU A 159 -10.38 -35.22 0.59
CA LEU A 159 -11.61 -34.99 1.35
C LEU A 159 -12.80 -35.70 0.70
N ASN A 160 -13.91 -35.78 1.45
CA ASN A 160 -15.13 -36.41 0.96
C ASN A 160 -15.70 -35.66 -0.25
N GLU A 161 -15.74 -36.33 -1.40
CA GLU A 161 -16.16 -35.74 -2.68
C GLU A 161 -17.61 -35.20 -2.68
N LYS A 162 -18.50 -35.71 -1.81
CA LYS A 162 -19.87 -35.20 -1.70
C LYS A 162 -19.96 -33.89 -0.92
N LYS A 163 -18.97 -33.62 -0.06
CA LYS A 163 -18.95 -32.43 0.81
C LYS A 163 -17.99 -31.36 0.31
N ARG A 164 -16.81 -31.79 -0.15
CA ARG A 164 -15.70 -30.95 -0.62
C ARG A 164 -15.13 -31.51 -1.93
N PRO A 165 -15.84 -31.41 -3.06
CA PRO A 165 -15.35 -31.91 -4.34
C PRO A 165 -13.94 -31.40 -4.67
N ASN A 166 -13.09 -32.28 -5.17
CA ASN A 166 -11.72 -31.97 -5.59
C ASN A 166 -10.91 -31.16 -4.55
N SER A 167 -11.05 -31.51 -3.27
CA SER A 167 -10.41 -30.78 -2.16
C SER A 167 -9.53 -31.70 -1.32
N PHE A 168 -8.49 -31.13 -0.73
CA PHE A 168 -7.41 -31.87 -0.08
C PHE A 168 -7.06 -31.26 1.27
N LEU A 169 -6.69 -32.13 2.22
CA LEU A 169 -6.09 -31.74 3.49
C LEU A 169 -4.60 -32.08 3.49
N CYS A 170 -3.78 -31.14 3.91
CA CYS A 170 -2.35 -31.29 4.14
C CYS A 170 -2.04 -31.04 5.62
N ARG A 171 -1.08 -31.80 6.17
CA ARG A 171 -0.55 -31.60 7.53
C ARG A 171 0.94 -31.35 7.43
N SER A 172 1.38 -30.17 7.87
CA SER A 172 2.79 -29.83 7.91
C SER A 172 3.47 -30.42 9.15
N ASP A 173 4.80 -30.47 9.10
CA ASP A 173 5.61 -30.68 10.30
C ASP A 173 5.32 -29.55 11.33
N PRO A 174 5.17 -29.84 12.63
CA PRO A 174 4.97 -28.83 13.67
C PRO A 174 6.06 -27.75 13.76
N ALA A 175 7.27 -28.04 13.28
CA ALA A 175 8.35 -27.08 13.20
C ALA A 175 8.20 -26.10 12.02
N ASP A 176 7.28 -26.34 11.08
CA ASP A 176 7.10 -25.57 9.84
C ASP A 176 5.62 -25.16 9.61
N VAL A 177 5.08 -24.34 10.53
CA VAL A 177 3.64 -23.98 10.59
C VAL A 177 3.34 -22.48 10.43
N ALA A 178 4.38 -21.64 10.30
CA ALA A 178 4.26 -20.20 10.25
C ALA A 178 5.43 -19.52 9.52
N ARG A 179 5.31 -18.21 9.32
CA ARG A 179 6.44 -17.38 8.88
C ARG A 179 7.49 -17.32 10.00
N VAL A 180 8.75 -17.21 9.60
CA VAL A 180 9.89 -17.07 10.50
C VAL A 180 10.53 -15.69 10.33
N GLU A 181 10.01 -14.69 11.04
CA GLU A 181 10.44 -13.28 10.93
C GLU A 181 11.94 -13.15 11.20
N LYS A 182 12.46 -13.84 12.24
CA LYS A 182 13.90 -13.84 12.58
C LYS A 182 14.83 -14.43 11.51
N GLN A 183 14.28 -15.23 10.60
CA GLN A 183 15.02 -15.89 9.52
C GLN A 183 14.69 -15.28 8.15
N THR A 184 14.01 -14.12 8.15
CA THR A 184 13.66 -13.36 6.95
C THR A 184 14.58 -12.15 6.82
N PHE A 185 15.33 -12.04 5.73
CA PHE A 185 16.35 -11.00 5.52
C PHE A 185 16.09 -10.15 4.27
N ILE A 186 16.45 -8.86 4.38
CA ILE A 186 16.58 -7.91 3.28
C ILE A 186 18.07 -7.61 3.10
N CYS A 187 18.65 -8.06 2.00
CA CYS A 187 20.08 -7.95 1.71
C CYS A 187 20.34 -6.85 0.68
N THR A 188 20.55 -5.63 1.18
CA THR A 188 21.02 -4.45 0.44
C THR A 188 22.52 -4.26 0.63
N THR A 189 23.21 -3.58 -0.29
CA THR A 189 24.65 -3.32 -0.16
C THR A 189 24.93 -2.40 1.04
N ASP A 190 24.09 -1.37 1.23
CA ASP A 190 24.09 -0.55 2.44
C ASP A 190 23.08 -1.12 3.47
N LYS A 191 23.53 -1.32 4.71
CA LYS A 191 22.68 -1.77 5.82
C LYS A 191 21.54 -0.79 6.11
N ASP A 192 21.79 0.51 5.98
CA ASP A 192 20.81 1.53 6.32
C ASP A 192 19.65 1.57 5.31
N ASP A 193 19.83 1.03 4.11
CA ASP A 193 18.77 0.91 3.10
C ASP A 193 17.77 -0.21 3.40
N ALA A 194 18.15 -1.22 4.19
CA ALA A 194 17.19 -2.13 4.81
C ALA A 194 16.50 -1.49 6.03
N GLY A 195 17.25 -0.67 6.78
CA GLY A 195 16.76 0.08 7.92
C GLY A 195 16.53 -0.75 9.19
N PRO A 196 16.13 -0.10 10.30
CA PRO A 196 16.10 -0.71 11.64
C PRO A 196 14.97 -1.72 11.85
N THR A 197 13.96 -1.76 10.95
CA THR A 197 12.81 -2.67 11.04
C THR A 197 13.02 -4.01 10.35
N ASN A 198 14.08 -4.14 9.54
CA ASN A 198 14.38 -5.34 8.77
C ASN A 198 15.60 -6.06 9.33
N ASN A 199 15.61 -7.39 9.27
CA ASN A 199 16.86 -8.11 9.45
C ASN A 199 17.72 -7.91 8.20
N TRP A 200 18.94 -7.44 8.39
CA TRP A 200 19.90 -7.23 7.32
C TRP A 200 21.06 -8.21 7.44
N ALA A 201 21.59 -8.62 6.29
CA ALA A 201 22.85 -9.33 6.17
C ALA A 201 23.54 -8.89 4.88
N ASP A 202 24.87 -8.89 4.88
CA ASP A 202 25.66 -8.59 3.68
C ASP A 202 25.25 -9.52 2.52
N PRO A 203 24.92 -8.97 1.33
CA PRO A 203 24.40 -9.77 0.23
C PRO A 203 25.41 -10.80 -0.31
N VAL A 204 26.71 -10.50 -0.29
CA VAL A 204 27.76 -11.39 -0.79
C VAL A 204 27.94 -12.58 0.16
N GLU A 205 28.07 -12.31 1.46
CA GLU A 205 28.20 -13.37 2.47
C GLU A 205 26.92 -14.22 2.57
N MET A 206 25.75 -13.59 2.45
CA MET A 206 24.48 -14.31 2.46
C MET A 206 24.34 -15.22 1.22
N LYS A 207 24.67 -14.75 0.02
CA LYS A 207 24.67 -15.61 -1.18
C LYS A 207 25.64 -16.78 -1.03
N LYS A 208 26.86 -16.55 -0.53
CA LYS A 208 27.85 -17.61 -0.28
C LYS A 208 27.30 -18.69 0.66
N LYS A 209 26.64 -18.27 1.75
CA LYS A 209 25.96 -19.18 2.68
C LYS A 209 24.87 -19.99 2.00
N LEU A 210 23.96 -19.32 1.30
CA LEU A 210 22.84 -19.96 0.63
C LEU A 210 23.31 -20.94 -0.45
N ILE A 211 24.30 -20.59 -1.27
CA ILE A 211 24.91 -21.50 -2.24
C ILE A 211 25.42 -22.78 -1.55
N GLY A 212 25.99 -22.66 -0.34
CA GLY A 212 26.37 -23.82 0.48
C GLY A 212 25.19 -24.73 0.85
N LEU A 213 24.04 -24.15 1.20
CA LEU A 213 22.82 -24.88 1.55
C LEU A 213 22.12 -25.50 0.33
N PHE A 214 22.09 -24.80 -0.80
CA PHE A 214 21.42 -25.25 -2.02
C PHE A 214 22.19 -26.33 -2.79
N LYS A 215 23.50 -26.47 -2.56
CA LYS A 215 24.31 -27.52 -3.21
C LYS A 215 23.76 -28.92 -2.92
N GLY A 216 23.26 -29.60 -3.94
CA GLY A 216 22.70 -30.96 -3.84
C GLY A 216 21.39 -31.06 -3.04
N CYS A 217 20.73 -29.94 -2.73
CA CYS A 217 19.55 -29.96 -1.86
C CYS A 217 18.32 -30.68 -2.47
N MET A 218 18.30 -30.84 -3.80
CA MET A 218 17.19 -31.47 -4.54
C MET A 218 17.52 -32.89 -5.00
N GLU A 219 18.63 -33.49 -4.55
CA GLU A 219 18.98 -34.87 -4.91
C GLU A 219 17.80 -35.83 -4.60
N GLY A 220 17.45 -36.66 -5.59
CA GLY A 220 16.30 -37.58 -5.52
C GLY A 220 14.93 -36.92 -5.68
N ARG A 221 14.84 -35.60 -5.91
CA ARG A 221 13.58 -34.86 -6.10
C ARG A 221 13.45 -34.29 -7.51
N THR A 222 12.22 -33.96 -7.89
CA THR A 222 11.93 -33.20 -9.12
C THR A 222 12.08 -31.71 -8.84
N MET A 223 12.85 -31.01 -9.67
CA MET A 223 12.84 -29.56 -9.74
C MET A 223 11.71 -29.09 -10.64
N TYR A 224 10.75 -28.37 -10.08
CA TYR A 224 9.69 -27.70 -10.81
C TYR A 224 10.12 -26.27 -11.15
N VAL A 225 9.93 -25.88 -12.42
CA VAL A 225 10.10 -24.51 -12.90
C VAL A 225 8.72 -23.92 -13.13
N ILE A 226 8.35 -22.89 -12.36
CA ILE A 226 7.02 -22.30 -12.33
C ILE A 226 7.10 -20.86 -12.87
N PRO A 227 6.84 -20.63 -14.17
CA PRO A 227 6.61 -19.28 -14.68
C PRO A 227 5.30 -18.74 -14.11
N PHE A 228 5.32 -17.55 -13.52
CA PHE A 228 4.12 -16.94 -12.93
C PHE A 228 4.01 -15.43 -13.19
N CYS A 229 2.78 -14.95 -13.20
CA CYS A 229 2.41 -13.55 -13.39
C CYS A 229 1.61 -13.08 -12.17
N MET A 230 2.05 -11.95 -11.61
CA MET A 230 1.38 -11.21 -10.54
C MET A 230 0.53 -10.11 -11.17
N GLY A 231 -0.79 -10.25 -11.05
CA GLY A 231 -1.79 -9.38 -11.67
C GLY A 231 -2.46 -10.00 -12.91
N PRO A 232 -3.46 -9.33 -13.51
CA PRO A 232 -4.11 -9.78 -14.74
C PRO A 232 -3.09 -9.89 -15.89
N LEU A 233 -3.13 -10.96 -16.70
CA LEU A 233 -2.10 -11.23 -17.71
C LEU A 233 -1.83 -10.08 -18.69
N ASN A 234 -2.86 -9.29 -19.02
CA ASN A 234 -2.77 -8.18 -19.97
C ASN A 234 -2.66 -6.80 -19.29
N SER A 235 -2.38 -6.75 -17.98
CA SER A 235 -2.21 -5.49 -17.26
C SER A 235 -0.82 -4.90 -17.50
N PRO A 236 -0.70 -3.59 -17.78
CA PRO A 236 0.60 -2.92 -17.80
C PRO A 236 1.26 -2.86 -16.41
N TYR A 237 0.52 -3.15 -15.35
CA TYR A 237 1.00 -3.16 -13.97
C TYR A 237 1.43 -4.56 -13.50
N SER A 238 1.16 -5.59 -14.30
CA SER A 238 1.56 -6.95 -13.98
C SER A 238 3.06 -7.13 -14.01
N LYS A 239 3.57 -7.99 -13.13
CA LYS A 239 4.99 -8.33 -13.07
C LYS A 239 5.18 -9.84 -13.14
N PHE A 240 6.26 -10.25 -13.79
CA PHE A 240 6.56 -11.66 -14.05
C PHE A 240 7.63 -12.18 -13.08
N GLY A 241 7.56 -13.47 -12.80
CA GLY A 241 8.56 -14.20 -12.03
C GLY A 241 8.67 -15.64 -12.50
N VAL A 242 9.77 -16.27 -12.13
CA VAL A 242 9.95 -17.72 -12.28
C VAL A 242 10.40 -18.27 -10.94
N GLU A 243 9.62 -19.20 -10.40
CA GLU A 243 9.94 -19.91 -9.17
C GLU A 243 10.46 -21.31 -9.47
N ILE A 244 11.64 -21.64 -8.96
CA ILE A 244 12.23 -22.97 -8.98
C ILE A 244 12.00 -23.61 -7.61
N THR A 245 11.38 -24.78 -7.55
CA THR A 245 11.08 -25.48 -6.29
C THR A 245 11.18 -26.99 -6.44
N ASP A 246 11.49 -27.70 -5.35
CA ASP A 246 11.41 -29.17 -5.26
C ASP A 246 10.11 -29.70 -4.63
N SER A 247 9.09 -28.84 -4.48
CA SER A 247 7.83 -29.17 -3.80
C SER A 247 6.61 -29.09 -4.71
N ALA A 248 5.98 -30.24 -4.98
CA ALA A 248 4.71 -30.29 -5.71
C ALA A 248 3.56 -29.54 -5.00
N TYR A 249 3.59 -29.49 -3.66
CA TYR A 249 2.64 -28.71 -2.86
C TYR A 249 2.70 -27.22 -3.21
N VAL A 250 3.92 -26.69 -3.43
CA VAL A 250 4.13 -25.30 -3.85
C VAL A 250 3.55 -25.06 -5.24
N VAL A 251 3.79 -25.96 -6.20
CA VAL A 251 3.27 -25.86 -7.57
C VAL A 251 1.74 -25.72 -7.58
N VAL A 252 1.03 -26.60 -6.89
CA VAL A 252 -0.44 -26.60 -6.89
C VAL A 252 -1.03 -25.40 -6.13
N ASN A 253 -0.36 -24.91 -5.08
CA ASN A 253 -0.77 -23.68 -4.41
C ASN A 253 -0.49 -22.44 -5.26
N MET A 254 0.65 -22.39 -5.95
CA MET A 254 0.99 -21.30 -6.88
C MET A 254 0.02 -21.25 -8.07
N LYS A 255 -0.48 -22.40 -8.55
CA LYS A 255 -1.56 -22.46 -9.56
C LYS A 255 -2.86 -21.79 -9.09
N ILE A 256 -3.15 -21.83 -7.79
CA ILE A 256 -4.32 -21.15 -7.21
C ILE A 256 -4.01 -19.67 -6.94
N MET A 257 -2.85 -19.37 -6.37
CA MET A 257 -2.50 -18.04 -5.86
C MET A 257 -1.96 -17.08 -6.91
N CYS A 258 -1.41 -17.59 -8.02
CA CYS A 258 -0.89 -16.81 -9.14
C CYS A 258 -1.43 -17.34 -10.48
N ARG A 259 -1.31 -16.53 -11.53
CA ARG A 259 -1.45 -17.05 -12.90
C ARG A 259 -0.12 -17.72 -13.26
N ILE A 260 -0.11 -19.00 -13.58
CA ILE A 260 1.12 -19.74 -13.87
C ILE A 260 1.12 -20.44 -15.23
N GLY A 261 2.29 -20.92 -15.63
CA GLY A 261 2.44 -21.95 -16.65
C GLY A 261 2.72 -21.43 -18.05
N THR A 262 2.38 -22.22 -19.06
CA THR A 262 2.81 -21.98 -20.45
C THR A 262 2.34 -20.63 -21.01
N LYS A 263 1.14 -20.17 -20.61
CA LYS A 263 0.63 -18.84 -21.02
C LYS A 263 1.52 -17.71 -20.52
N VAL A 264 2.01 -17.81 -19.29
CA VAL A 264 2.95 -16.84 -18.72
C VAL A 264 4.31 -16.95 -19.38
N LEU A 265 4.80 -18.18 -19.58
CA LEU A 265 6.10 -18.40 -20.19
C LEU A 265 6.22 -17.77 -21.58
N ARG A 266 5.13 -17.77 -22.37
CA ARG A 266 5.07 -17.09 -23.68
C ARG A 266 5.22 -15.56 -23.58
N LEU A 267 4.84 -14.95 -22.46
CA LEU A 267 4.97 -13.51 -22.23
C LEU A 267 6.36 -13.12 -21.69
N ILE A 268 7.09 -14.09 -21.12
CA ILE A 268 8.49 -13.92 -20.70
C ILE A 268 9.40 -14.14 -21.93
N ASP A 269 9.38 -13.19 -22.86
CA ASP A 269 10.27 -13.16 -24.02
C ASP A 269 11.70 -12.71 -23.62
N GLU A 270 12.63 -12.59 -24.57
CA GLU A 270 14.03 -12.21 -24.32
C GLU A 270 14.21 -10.84 -23.63
N LYS A 271 13.22 -9.95 -23.72
CA LYS A 271 13.28 -8.58 -23.19
C LYS A 271 12.44 -8.39 -21.93
N THR A 272 11.50 -9.29 -21.66
CA THR A 272 10.65 -9.22 -20.47
C THR A 272 11.46 -9.56 -19.21
N PRO A 273 11.63 -8.61 -18.26
CA PRO A 273 12.26 -8.90 -16.99
C PRO A 273 11.36 -9.83 -16.17
N PHE A 274 11.98 -10.78 -15.46
CA PHE A 274 11.30 -11.67 -14.53
C PHE A 274 12.08 -11.76 -13.22
N LEU A 275 11.37 -11.84 -12.11
CA LEU A 275 11.98 -12.07 -10.80
C LEU A 275 12.46 -13.52 -10.67
N LYS A 276 13.73 -13.70 -10.32
CA LYS A 276 14.32 -15.01 -10.03
C LYS A 276 13.96 -15.44 -8.60
N CYS A 277 13.16 -16.50 -8.47
CA CYS A 277 12.76 -17.06 -7.19
C CYS A 277 13.30 -18.49 -7.07
N LEU A 278 14.17 -18.77 -6.10
CA LEU A 278 14.72 -20.09 -5.83
C LEU A 278 14.20 -20.59 -4.48
N HIS A 279 13.62 -21.78 -4.47
CA HIS A 279 13.07 -22.42 -3.28
C HIS A 279 13.51 -23.88 -3.18
N SER A 280 13.84 -24.35 -1.98
CA SER A 280 13.96 -25.77 -1.67
C SER A 280 13.49 -26.06 -0.25
N VAL A 281 12.81 -27.19 -0.05
CA VAL A 281 12.50 -27.71 1.29
C VAL A 281 13.75 -28.16 2.08
N GLY A 282 14.91 -28.27 1.41
CA GLY A 282 16.21 -28.53 2.03
C GLY A 282 16.36 -29.97 2.56
N LYS A 283 15.68 -30.94 1.93
CA LYS A 283 15.61 -32.33 2.39
C LYS A 283 15.84 -33.33 1.25
N PRO A 284 17.08 -33.52 0.75
CA PRO A 284 17.35 -34.48 -0.32
C PRO A 284 16.97 -35.91 0.06
N VAL A 285 16.65 -36.74 -0.93
CA VAL A 285 16.23 -38.14 -0.76
C VAL A 285 17.32 -39.06 -1.30
N ALA A 286 17.98 -39.80 -0.40
CA ALA A 286 19.00 -40.77 -0.79
C ALA A 286 18.39 -41.93 -1.62
N PRO A 287 19.16 -42.55 -2.54
CA PRO A 287 18.69 -43.71 -3.31
C PRO A 287 18.14 -44.81 -2.39
N GLY A 288 16.89 -45.24 -2.63
CA GLY A 288 16.21 -46.27 -1.85
C GLY A 288 15.60 -45.82 -0.52
N ALA A 289 15.81 -44.56 -0.10
CA ALA A 289 15.16 -44.00 1.08
C ALA A 289 13.68 -43.65 0.79
N LYS A 290 12.81 -43.83 1.79
CA LYS A 290 11.42 -43.38 1.73
C LYS A 290 11.35 -41.90 2.10
N ASP A 291 10.65 -41.11 1.30
CA ASP A 291 10.39 -39.70 1.60
C ASP A 291 9.37 -39.54 2.75
N VAL A 292 9.30 -38.33 3.31
CA VAL A 292 8.35 -37.96 4.37
C VAL A 292 7.17 -37.18 3.79
N PRO A 293 5.97 -37.26 4.40
CA PRO A 293 4.80 -36.53 3.91
C PRO A 293 4.99 -35.01 3.81
N TRP A 294 5.73 -34.41 4.75
CA TRP A 294 6.07 -32.98 4.74
C TRP A 294 7.59 -32.80 4.88
N PRO A 295 8.33 -32.64 3.77
CA PRO A 295 9.75 -32.38 3.85
C PRO A 295 10.02 -30.93 4.25
N CYS A 296 10.90 -30.73 5.24
CA CYS A 296 11.43 -29.42 5.64
C CYS A 296 12.80 -29.59 6.33
N ASN A 297 13.51 -28.47 6.52
CA ASN A 297 14.79 -28.39 7.24
C ASN A 297 14.70 -27.28 8.31
N PRO A 298 14.07 -27.57 9.47
CA PRO A 298 13.76 -26.55 10.46
C PRO A 298 14.99 -25.89 11.09
N ASP A 299 16.11 -26.63 11.13
CA ASP A 299 17.40 -26.12 11.64
C ASP A 299 18.04 -25.10 10.68
N ASN A 300 17.67 -25.13 9.40
CA ASN A 300 18.23 -24.26 8.37
C ASN A 300 17.10 -23.61 7.57
N ARG A 301 16.35 -22.70 8.18
CA ARG A 301 15.37 -21.87 7.47
C ARG A 301 15.94 -20.50 7.15
N TRP A 302 15.85 -20.12 5.89
CA TRP A 302 16.36 -18.85 5.37
C TRP A 302 15.43 -18.31 4.30
N ILE A 303 14.85 -17.14 4.50
CA ILE A 303 14.00 -16.45 3.51
C ILE A 303 14.66 -15.12 3.19
N VAL A 304 15.35 -15.04 2.06
CA VAL A 304 16.27 -13.93 1.77
C VAL A 304 15.83 -13.20 0.50
N HIS A 305 15.82 -11.87 0.58
CA HIS A 305 15.45 -10.98 -0.52
C HIS A 305 16.65 -10.14 -0.91
N PHE A 306 16.93 -10.04 -2.20
CA PHE A 306 17.99 -9.19 -2.76
C PHE A 306 17.33 -8.10 -3.61
N PRO A 307 17.08 -6.89 -3.08
CA PRO A 307 16.32 -5.87 -3.81
C PRO A 307 17.09 -5.21 -4.96
N GLU A 308 18.42 -5.10 -4.84
CA GLU A 308 19.28 -4.43 -5.83
C GLU A 308 19.59 -5.30 -7.06
N GLU A 309 19.68 -6.62 -6.85
CA GLU A 309 19.68 -7.65 -7.91
C GLU A 309 18.42 -8.51 -7.69
N PRO A 310 17.25 -8.05 -8.20
CA PRO A 310 15.94 -8.59 -7.81
C PRO A 310 15.90 -10.11 -7.86
N SER A 311 15.91 -10.72 -6.68
CA SER A 311 15.77 -12.16 -6.51
C SER A 311 15.34 -12.52 -5.08
N VAL A 312 14.75 -13.71 -4.95
CA VAL A 312 14.31 -14.28 -3.67
C VAL A 312 14.86 -15.69 -3.56
N TRP A 313 15.49 -16.01 -2.43
CA TRP A 313 16.04 -17.33 -2.14
C TRP A 313 15.43 -17.83 -0.82
N SER A 314 14.73 -18.96 -0.87
CA SER A 314 14.06 -19.56 0.27
C SER A 314 14.50 -21.01 0.49
N PHE A 315 14.93 -21.34 1.69
CA PHE A 315 15.45 -22.66 2.01
C PHE A 315 14.85 -23.19 3.31
N GLY A 316 14.51 -24.48 3.33
CA GLY A 316 14.22 -25.26 4.53
C GLY A 316 12.76 -25.26 5.02
N SER A 317 11.83 -24.63 4.29
CA SER A 317 10.42 -24.51 4.71
C SER A 317 9.48 -24.70 3.53
N GLY A 318 8.51 -25.62 3.62
CA GLY A 318 7.44 -25.80 2.64
C GLY A 318 6.20 -24.92 2.91
N TYR A 319 6.17 -24.21 4.04
CA TYR A 319 4.96 -23.54 4.51
C TYR A 319 4.69 -22.17 3.86
N GLY A 320 3.51 -22.06 3.22
CA GLY A 320 2.82 -20.80 2.95
C GLY A 320 3.72 -19.65 2.48
N GLY A 321 3.76 -18.54 3.24
CA GLY A 321 4.50 -17.34 2.87
C GLY A 321 6.04 -17.47 2.81
N ASN A 322 6.60 -18.59 3.24
CA ASN A 322 8.03 -18.89 3.09
C ASN A 322 8.30 -19.60 1.76
N ALA A 323 7.32 -20.31 1.20
CA ALA A 323 7.49 -21.16 0.02
C ALA A 323 6.74 -20.61 -1.21
N LEU A 324 5.61 -19.92 -1.05
CA LEU A 324 4.88 -19.28 -2.15
C LEU A 324 5.50 -17.91 -2.45
N LEU A 325 6.60 -17.91 -3.21
CA LEU A 325 7.48 -16.73 -3.32
C LEU A 325 6.82 -15.57 -4.07
N GLY A 326 5.83 -15.84 -4.93
CA GLY A 326 4.99 -14.82 -5.54
C GLY A 326 4.18 -13.98 -4.53
N LYS A 327 3.82 -14.54 -3.36
CA LYS A 327 2.93 -13.89 -2.39
C LYS A 327 3.62 -12.78 -1.58
N LYS A 328 4.23 -13.10 -0.44
CA LYS A 328 4.79 -12.06 0.46
C LYS A 328 6.17 -11.58 0.02
N CYS A 329 6.99 -12.48 -0.53
CA CYS A 329 8.37 -12.18 -0.91
C CYS A 329 8.41 -11.28 -2.14
N TYR A 330 7.70 -11.64 -3.21
CA TYR A 330 7.58 -10.78 -4.37
C TYR A 330 6.58 -9.66 -4.13
N ALA A 331 5.29 -9.96 -3.96
CA ALA A 331 4.25 -8.96 -4.12
C ALA A 331 4.17 -7.88 -3.02
N LEU A 332 4.94 -8.01 -1.94
CA LEU A 332 5.15 -6.94 -0.97
C LEU A 332 6.62 -6.52 -0.85
N ARG A 333 7.55 -7.41 -0.48
CA ARG A 333 8.93 -6.99 -0.18
C ARG A 333 9.66 -6.46 -1.41
N ILE A 334 9.89 -7.31 -2.41
CA ILE A 334 10.54 -6.88 -3.65
C ILE A 334 9.69 -5.83 -4.37
N ALA A 335 8.38 -6.02 -4.43
CA ALA A 335 7.45 -5.09 -5.05
C ALA A 335 7.49 -3.70 -4.41
N SER A 336 7.62 -3.57 -3.09
CA SER A 336 7.69 -2.25 -2.42
C SER A 336 8.95 -1.47 -2.82
N THR A 337 10.08 -2.15 -2.99
CA THR A 337 11.32 -1.53 -3.49
C THR A 337 11.17 -1.11 -4.96
N MET A 338 10.57 -1.96 -5.79
CA MET A 338 10.23 -1.62 -7.18
C MET A 338 9.28 -0.43 -7.25
N ALA A 339 8.26 -0.42 -6.39
CA ALA A 339 7.22 0.59 -6.29
C ALA A 339 7.79 1.95 -5.91
N ARG A 340 8.73 2.01 -4.96
CA ARG A 340 9.48 3.23 -4.65
C ARG A 340 10.26 3.74 -5.87
N LYS A 341 11.01 2.86 -6.54
CA LYS A 341 11.86 3.23 -7.69
C LYS A 341 11.06 3.70 -8.90
N GLU A 342 9.95 3.03 -9.19
CA GLU A 342 9.11 3.28 -10.37
C GLU A 342 7.96 4.25 -10.07
N GLY A 343 7.72 4.57 -8.80
CA GLY A 343 6.77 5.60 -8.39
C GLY A 343 5.31 5.16 -8.26
N TRP A 344 5.05 3.93 -7.81
CA TRP A 344 3.74 3.36 -7.48
C TRP A 344 3.73 2.81 -6.04
N LEU A 345 2.67 2.12 -5.59
CA LEU A 345 2.56 1.59 -4.21
C LEU A 345 2.26 0.08 -4.20
N ALA A 346 3.00 -0.69 -3.39
CA ALA A 346 2.75 -2.12 -3.16
C ALA A 346 2.41 -2.34 -1.69
N GLU A 347 1.15 -2.66 -1.39
CA GLU A 347 0.61 -2.52 -0.04
C GLU A 347 -0.12 -3.78 0.44
N HIS A 348 -0.03 -4.02 1.75
CA HIS A 348 -0.70 -5.11 2.44
C HIS A 348 -2.17 -4.76 2.73
N CYS A 349 -2.91 -4.51 1.66
CA CYS A 349 -4.29 -4.08 1.69
C CYS A 349 -5.21 -5.09 1.01
N LEU A 350 -6.40 -5.27 1.56
CA LEU A 350 -7.53 -5.76 0.76
C LEU A 350 -7.99 -4.68 -0.23
N ILE A 351 -8.78 -5.09 -1.23
CA ILE A 351 -9.51 -4.23 -2.16
C ILE A 351 -10.96 -4.72 -2.19
N LEU A 352 -11.91 -3.85 -1.83
CA LEU A 352 -13.34 -4.15 -1.89
C LEU A 352 -14.10 -3.09 -2.68
N GLY A 353 -15.14 -3.53 -3.39
CA GLY A 353 -16.15 -2.71 -4.04
C GLY A 353 -17.41 -2.63 -3.17
N LEU A 354 -18.05 -1.48 -3.13
CA LEU A 354 -19.33 -1.24 -2.47
C LEU A 354 -20.30 -0.65 -3.48
N THR A 355 -21.50 -1.22 -3.54
CA THR A 355 -22.63 -0.65 -4.29
C THR A 355 -23.65 -0.12 -3.30
N SER A 356 -23.99 1.16 -3.37
CA SER A 356 -25.07 1.75 -2.57
C SER A 356 -26.46 1.31 -3.09
N PRO A 357 -27.55 1.50 -2.31
CA PRO A 357 -28.91 1.24 -2.76
C PRO A 357 -29.31 1.99 -4.04
N GLU A 358 -28.70 3.17 -4.28
CA GLU A 358 -28.89 4.00 -5.47
C GLU A 358 -28.06 3.53 -6.68
N GLY A 359 -27.27 2.47 -6.52
CA GLY A 359 -26.44 1.89 -7.59
C GLY A 359 -25.09 2.57 -7.77
N LYS A 360 -24.62 3.37 -6.80
CA LYS A 360 -23.31 4.02 -6.87
C LYS A 360 -22.19 3.09 -6.39
N GLU A 361 -21.12 3.04 -7.17
CA GLU A 361 -19.96 2.18 -6.93
C GLU A 361 -18.82 2.93 -6.23
N TYR A 362 -18.23 2.32 -5.21
CA TYR A 362 -17.08 2.82 -4.47
C TYR A 362 -16.04 1.71 -4.35
N TYR A 363 -14.76 2.01 -4.54
CA TYR A 363 -13.68 1.06 -4.24
C TYR A 363 -12.80 1.57 -3.12
N ILE A 364 -12.57 0.68 -2.16
CA ILE A 364 -11.86 0.98 -0.92
C ILE A 364 -10.72 -0.03 -0.77
N VAL A 365 -9.55 0.47 -0.35
CA VAL A 365 -8.47 -0.39 0.14
C VAL A 365 -8.39 -0.30 1.65
N ALA A 366 -8.05 -1.41 2.32
CA ALA A 366 -7.88 -1.41 3.78
C ALA A 366 -6.65 -2.21 4.22
N ALA A 367 -5.75 -1.55 4.95
CA ALA A 367 -4.53 -2.10 5.52
C ALA A 367 -4.75 -2.44 7.00
N PHE A 368 -4.93 -3.73 7.28
CA PHE A 368 -4.98 -4.26 8.64
C PHE A 368 -3.89 -5.32 8.83
N PRO A 369 -3.24 -5.39 10.01
CA PRO A 369 -2.30 -6.44 10.35
C PRO A 369 -2.85 -7.86 10.13
N SER A 370 -1.95 -8.84 10.08
CA SER A 370 -2.33 -10.24 9.92
C SER A 370 -3.35 -10.66 10.99
N ALA A 371 -4.40 -11.39 10.58
CA ALA A 371 -5.51 -11.82 11.45
C ALA A 371 -6.34 -10.69 12.12
N CYS A 372 -6.32 -9.47 11.56
CA CYS A 372 -7.15 -8.34 12.02
C CYS A 372 -8.38 -8.06 11.12
N GLY A 373 -8.87 -9.07 10.40
CA GLY A 373 -10.17 -9.00 9.72
C GLY A 373 -10.17 -8.61 8.24
N LYS A 374 -9.03 -8.63 7.54
CA LYS A 374 -8.98 -8.29 6.10
C LYS A 374 -9.91 -9.16 5.25
N THR A 375 -9.76 -10.49 5.31
CA THR A 375 -10.60 -11.42 4.55
C THR A 375 -12.07 -11.32 4.92
N ASN A 376 -12.40 -11.08 6.20
CA ASN A 376 -13.77 -10.83 6.63
C ASN A 376 -14.35 -9.56 6.01
N LEU A 377 -13.57 -8.46 5.95
CA LEU A 377 -14.04 -7.21 5.36
C LEU A 377 -14.11 -7.29 3.82
N ALA A 378 -13.14 -7.92 3.16
CA ALA A 378 -13.11 -8.03 1.69
C ALA A 378 -14.32 -8.80 1.12
N MET A 379 -14.87 -9.75 1.89
CA MET A 379 -15.95 -10.63 1.47
C MET A 379 -17.19 -10.51 2.36
N LEU A 380 -17.33 -9.39 3.07
CA LEU A 380 -18.37 -9.21 4.08
C LEU A 380 -19.77 -9.33 3.46
N VAL A 381 -20.71 -9.92 4.19
CA VAL A 381 -22.15 -9.86 3.84
C VAL A 381 -22.74 -8.67 4.60
N PRO A 382 -23.15 -7.58 3.92
CA PRO A 382 -23.56 -6.36 4.58
C PRO A 382 -24.86 -6.57 5.36
N SER A 383 -24.95 -6.01 6.57
CA SER A 383 -26.17 -6.01 7.36
C SER A 383 -27.14 -4.88 6.99
N VAL A 384 -26.62 -3.81 6.37
CA VAL A 384 -27.42 -2.65 5.96
C VAL A 384 -28.17 -2.96 4.66
N PRO A 385 -29.51 -2.85 4.63
CA PRO A 385 -30.31 -3.14 3.45
C PRO A 385 -29.89 -2.36 2.20
N GLY A 386 -29.92 -3.02 1.04
CA GLY A 386 -29.62 -2.42 -0.27
C GLY A 386 -28.13 -2.26 -0.59
N TRP A 387 -27.25 -2.24 0.41
CA TRP A 387 -25.80 -2.23 0.18
C TRP A 387 -25.31 -3.59 -0.29
N LYS A 388 -24.36 -3.58 -1.21
CA LYS A 388 -23.67 -4.79 -1.68
C LYS A 388 -22.16 -4.62 -1.54
N VAL A 389 -21.48 -5.70 -1.20
CA VAL A 389 -20.02 -5.76 -1.14
C VAL A 389 -19.52 -6.72 -2.20
N ARG A 390 -18.44 -6.36 -2.86
CA ARG A 390 -17.73 -7.18 -3.85
C ARG A 390 -16.25 -7.26 -3.50
N CYS A 391 -15.67 -8.45 -3.60
CA CYS A 391 -14.25 -8.68 -3.32
C CYS A 391 -13.43 -8.51 -4.60
N VAL A 392 -12.41 -7.65 -4.59
CA VAL A 392 -11.39 -7.60 -5.65
C VAL A 392 -10.12 -8.36 -5.22
N GLY A 393 -9.73 -8.22 -3.95
CA GLY A 393 -8.63 -8.96 -3.33
C GLY A 393 -8.66 -8.80 -1.81
N ASP A 394 -8.06 -9.73 -1.06
CA ASP A 394 -8.18 -9.75 0.41
C ASP A 394 -6.88 -9.47 1.17
N ASP A 395 -5.75 -9.33 0.48
CA ASP A 395 -4.45 -9.32 1.13
C ASP A 395 -3.41 -8.35 0.53
N ILE A 396 -3.37 -8.18 -0.80
CA ILE A 396 -2.37 -7.34 -1.46
C ILE A 396 -3.02 -6.42 -2.49
N ALA A 397 -2.57 -5.17 -2.52
CA ALA A 397 -2.97 -4.18 -3.52
C ALA A 397 -1.73 -3.54 -4.15
N TRP A 398 -1.66 -3.53 -5.48
CA TRP A 398 -0.71 -2.70 -6.23
C TRP A 398 -1.46 -1.50 -6.79
N MET A 399 -1.02 -0.30 -6.41
CA MET A 399 -1.73 0.94 -6.70
C MET A 399 -0.91 1.89 -7.57
N HIS A 400 -1.51 2.36 -8.64
CA HIS A 400 -0.91 3.21 -9.66
C HIS A 400 -1.78 4.44 -9.92
N VAL A 401 -1.16 5.53 -10.37
CA VAL A 401 -1.91 6.69 -10.86
C VAL A 401 -2.43 6.37 -12.26
N GLY A 402 -3.75 6.41 -12.43
CA GLY A 402 -4.40 6.20 -13.71
C GLY A 402 -4.26 7.40 -14.64
N GLU A 403 -4.65 7.22 -15.90
CA GLU A 403 -4.64 8.28 -16.93
C GLU A 403 -5.51 9.49 -16.55
N ASP A 404 -6.52 9.30 -15.70
CA ASP A 404 -7.42 10.34 -15.17
C ASP A 404 -6.88 11.02 -13.89
N GLY A 405 -5.68 10.66 -13.44
CA GLY A 405 -5.04 11.18 -12.22
C GLY A 405 -5.52 10.55 -10.91
N ARG A 406 -6.49 9.62 -10.93
CA ARG A 406 -6.94 8.91 -9.72
C ARG A 406 -6.01 7.76 -9.37
N LEU A 407 -6.06 7.32 -8.12
CA LEU A 407 -5.39 6.11 -7.68
C LEU A 407 -6.20 4.87 -8.12
N TYR A 408 -5.61 3.95 -8.87
CA TYR A 408 -6.20 2.66 -9.25
C TYR A 408 -5.47 1.53 -8.55
N ALA A 409 -6.20 0.48 -8.15
CA ALA A 409 -5.61 -0.72 -7.56
C ALA A 409 -5.89 -1.97 -8.40
N ILE A 410 -4.88 -2.85 -8.52
CA ILE A 410 -5.06 -4.24 -8.94
C ILE A 410 -4.75 -5.18 -7.76
N ASN A 411 -5.43 -6.33 -7.72
CA ASN A 411 -5.01 -7.45 -6.90
C ASN A 411 -4.00 -8.29 -7.70
N PRO A 412 -2.73 -8.42 -7.25
CA PRO A 412 -1.76 -9.24 -7.95
C PRO A 412 -2.03 -10.76 -7.83
N GLU A 413 -2.82 -11.20 -6.85
CA GLU A 413 -3.12 -12.61 -6.58
C GLU A 413 -4.32 -13.13 -7.39
N SER A 414 -4.41 -14.45 -7.60
CA SER A 414 -5.54 -15.14 -8.25
C SER A 414 -6.36 -16.03 -7.32
N GLY A 415 -5.99 -16.09 -6.03
CA GLY A 415 -6.59 -16.95 -5.03
C GLY A 415 -6.53 -16.34 -3.64
N PHE A 416 -7.17 -17.02 -2.69
CA PHE A 416 -7.17 -16.63 -1.28
C PHE A 416 -6.38 -17.62 -0.45
N PHE A 417 -5.45 -17.11 0.36
CA PHE A 417 -4.67 -17.89 1.33
C PHE A 417 -5.05 -17.49 2.76
N GLY A 418 -6.32 -17.73 3.09
CA GLY A 418 -6.96 -17.22 4.31
C GLY A 418 -6.68 -18.07 5.55
N VAL A 419 -6.81 -17.45 6.73
CA VAL A 419 -6.76 -18.17 8.02
C VAL A 419 -8.07 -18.92 8.21
N ALA A 420 -8.01 -20.23 8.49
CA ALA A 420 -9.19 -21.04 8.70
C ALA A 420 -9.86 -20.78 10.07
N PRO A 421 -9.17 -20.91 11.23
CA PRO A 421 -9.78 -20.70 12.55
C PRO A 421 -10.52 -19.37 12.68
N GLY A 422 -11.74 -19.41 13.22
CA GLY A 422 -12.65 -18.26 13.34
C GLY A 422 -13.54 -18.01 12.12
N THR A 423 -13.29 -18.64 10.97
CA THR A 423 -14.15 -18.55 9.78
C THR A 423 -15.39 -19.44 9.97
N SER A 424 -16.58 -18.90 9.74
CA SER A 424 -17.86 -19.59 9.93
C SER A 424 -18.96 -18.93 9.10
N ASN A 425 -20.14 -19.56 9.01
CA ASN A 425 -21.29 -18.92 8.35
C ASN A 425 -21.71 -17.61 9.02
N LYS A 426 -21.42 -17.44 10.33
CA LYS A 426 -21.71 -16.19 11.06
C LYS A 426 -20.67 -15.11 10.78
N SER A 427 -19.39 -15.45 10.71
CA SER A 427 -18.29 -14.49 10.60
C SER A 427 -17.93 -14.15 9.15
N ASN A 428 -18.07 -15.09 8.22
CA ASN A 428 -17.80 -14.92 6.79
C ASN A 428 -18.48 -16.01 5.95
N LEU A 429 -19.76 -15.82 5.65
CA LEU A 429 -20.53 -16.75 4.80
C LEU A 429 -19.93 -16.90 3.40
N SER A 430 -19.50 -15.80 2.80
CA SER A 430 -18.88 -15.79 1.47
C SER A 430 -17.63 -16.67 1.41
N ALA A 431 -16.76 -16.61 2.42
CA ALA A 431 -15.60 -17.49 2.51
C ALA A 431 -16.03 -18.96 2.65
N MET A 432 -16.99 -19.28 3.52
CA MET A 432 -17.48 -20.66 3.68
C MET A 432 -18.01 -21.26 2.37
N GLN A 433 -18.74 -20.47 1.58
CA GLN A 433 -19.23 -20.87 0.25
C GLN A 433 -18.09 -21.01 -0.77
N THR A 434 -17.09 -20.13 -0.73
CA THR A 434 -15.90 -20.21 -1.60
C THR A 434 -15.14 -21.53 -1.39
N LEU A 435 -15.15 -22.04 -0.15
CA LEU A 435 -14.44 -23.24 0.29
C LEU A 435 -15.15 -24.56 -0.01
N GLU A 436 -16.32 -24.53 -0.67
CA GLU A 436 -17.10 -25.74 -0.96
C GLU A 436 -16.39 -26.73 -1.88
N LYS A 437 -15.46 -26.28 -2.74
CA LYS A 437 -14.75 -27.15 -3.69
C LYS A 437 -13.39 -26.59 -4.09
N ASN A 438 -12.58 -27.41 -4.76
CA ASN A 438 -11.28 -27.04 -5.34
C ASN A 438 -10.34 -26.33 -4.34
N SER A 439 -10.37 -26.76 -3.08
CA SER A 439 -9.68 -26.07 -2.00
C SER A 439 -8.63 -26.98 -1.34
N ILE A 440 -7.48 -26.40 -1.02
CA ILE A 440 -6.42 -27.06 -0.24
C ILE A 440 -6.49 -26.51 1.18
N PHE A 441 -6.68 -27.37 2.16
CA PHE A 441 -6.67 -27.02 3.57
C PHE A 441 -5.35 -27.49 4.19
N THR A 442 -4.71 -26.65 4.99
CA THR A 442 -3.43 -26.96 5.64
C THR A 442 -3.56 -26.77 7.14
N ASN A 443 -3.30 -27.85 7.89
CA ASN A 443 -3.32 -27.92 9.35
C ASN A 443 -4.68 -27.68 10.02
N VAL A 444 -5.78 -28.03 9.36
CA VAL A 444 -7.13 -28.10 9.98
C VAL A 444 -7.41 -29.50 10.52
N ALA A 445 -8.46 -29.64 11.32
CA ALA A 445 -8.92 -30.95 11.81
C ALA A 445 -9.67 -31.71 10.71
N LEU A 446 -9.66 -33.04 10.79
CA LEU A 446 -10.40 -33.95 9.92
C LEU A 446 -11.54 -34.59 10.71
N THR A 447 -12.74 -34.55 10.16
CA THR A 447 -13.94 -35.19 10.71
C THR A 447 -14.02 -36.69 10.31
N PRO A 448 -14.76 -37.53 11.06
CA PRO A 448 -14.92 -38.95 10.74
C PRO A 448 -15.47 -39.24 9.34
N ASP A 449 -16.30 -38.34 8.80
CA ASP A 449 -16.91 -38.50 7.48
C ASP A 449 -16.13 -37.83 6.34
N GLY A 450 -14.88 -37.41 6.62
CA GLY A 450 -13.94 -36.92 5.62
C GLY A 450 -14.08 -35.44 5.23
N ASP A 451 -14.78 -34.63 6.02
CA ASP A 451 -14.76 -33.15 5.93
C ASP A 451 -13.73 -32.53 6.89
N VAL A 452 -13.57 -31.21 6.82
CA VAL A 452 -12.67 -30.42 7.67
C VAL A 452 -13.41 -29.72 8.82
N TRP A 453 -12.68 -29.42 9.89
CA TRP A 453 -13.17 -28.60 11.00
C TRP A 453 -12.06 -27.74 11.62
N TRP A 454 -12.46 -26.62 12.24
CA TRP A 454 -11.56 -25.76 13.03
C TRP A 454 -12.34 -25.01 14.11
N GLU A 455 -11.61 -24.48 15.09
CA GLU A 455 -12.17 -23.67 16.17
C GLU A 455 -12.98 -22.48 15.64
N GLY A 456 -14.23 -22.38 16.07
CA GLY A 456 -15.14 -21.32 15.69
C GLY A 456 -15.94 -21.57 14.41
N MET A 457 -15.73 -22.70 13.70
CA MET A 457 -16.51 -23.06 12.51
C MET A 457 -17.99 -23.34 12.84
N THR A 458 -18.23 -24.03 13.95
CA THR A 458 -19.56 -24.38 14.49
C THR A 458 -19.63 -24.04 15.98
N LYS A 459 -20.85 -23.92 16.53
CA LYS A 459 -21.05 -23.64 17.97
C LYS A 459 -20.54 -24.78 18.86
N THR A 460 -20.76 -26.02 18.44
CA THR A 460 -20.29 -27.24 19.10
C THR A 460 -19.37 -28.00 18.15
N ALA A 461 -18.25 -28.51 18.66
CA ALA A 461 -17.34 -29.34 17.87
C ALA A 461 -17.99 -30.69 17.54
N PRO A 462 -17.80 -31.24 16.33
CA PRO A 462 -18.19 -32.62 16.01
C PRO A 462 -17.45 -33.63 16.89
N GLU A 463 -18.07 -34.80 17.12
CA GLU A 463 -17.42 -35.89 17.82
C GLU A 463 -16.41 -36.62 16.91
N GLY A 464 -15.36 -37.20 17.52
CA GLY A 464 -14.40 -38.06 16.83
C GLY A 464 -13.46 -37.36 15.85
N LEU A 465 -13.11 -36.09 16.08
CA LEU A 465 -12.16 -35.39 15.22
C LEU A 465 -10.75 -36.00 15.29
N ILE A 466 -9.99 -35.82 14.22
CA ILE A 466 -8.54 -35.99 14.19
C ILE A 466 -7.92 -34.61 14.05
N ASP A 467 -7.08 -34.21 15.00
CA ASP A 467 -6.42 -32.91 14.97
C ASP A 467 -5.42 -32.78 13.81
N TRP A 468 -4.91 -31.56 13.65
CA TRP A 468 -3.96 -31.21 12.60
C TRP A 468 -2.62 -31.95 12.70
N THR A 469 -2.29 -32.52 13.86
CA THR A 469 -1.10 -33.37 14.05
C THR A 469 -1.37 -34.85 13.75
N GLY A 470 -2.62 -35.19 13.40
CA GLY A 470 -3.04 -36.55 13.10
C GLY A 470 -3.45 -37.38 14.32
N GLN A 471 -3.63 -36.76 15.48
CA GLN A 471 -4.03 -37.44 16.71
C GLN A 471 -5.56 -37.37 16.91
N PRO A 472 -6.20 -38.38 17.52
CA PRO A 472 -7.58 -38.26 17.98
C PRO A 472 -7.77 -37.04 18.89
N TRP A 473 -8.88 -36.34 18.70
CA TRP A 473 -9.19 -35.09 19.39
C TRP A 473 -10.60 -35.08 19.95
N THR A 474 -10.71 -34.60 21.18
CA THR A 474 -11.96 -34.29 21.88
C THR A 474 -11.83 -32.91 22.52
N PRO A 475 -12.94 -32.19 22.78
CA PRO A 475 -12.88 -30.84 23.36
C PRO A 475 -12.13 -30.73 24.70
N ASP A 476 -12.02 -31.82 25.45
CA ASP A 476 -11.41 -31.92 26.77
C ASP A 476 -9.93 -32.38 26.74
N CYS A 477 -9.36 -32.70 25.57
CA CYS A 477 -8.00 -33.25 25.47
C CYS A 477 -6.86 -32.21 25.69
N GLY A 478 -7.20 -30.94 25.93
CA GLY A 478 -6.26 -29.86 26.23
C GLY A 478 -5.47 -29.32 25.02
N ARG A 479 -5.72 -29.81 23.81
CA ARG A 479 -5.09 -29.34 22.56
C ARG A 479 -6.11 -28.63 21.65
N LYS A 480 -5.63 -27.85 20.68
CA LYS A 480 -6.46 -27.30 19.58
C LYS A 480 -6.59 -28.34 18.46
N ALA A 481 -7.77 -28.44 17.85
CA ALA A 481 -8.04 -29.36 16.75
C ALA A 481 -7.37 -28.87 15.46
N ALA A 482 -7.50 -27.57 15.14
CA ALA A 482 -6.76 -26.94 14.06
C ALA A 482 -5.59 -26.11 14.61
N HIS A 483 -4.51 -26.01 13.84
CA HIS A 483 -3.43 -25.10 14.19
C HIS A 483 -3.96 -23.64 14.17
N PRO A 484 -3.57 -22.74 15.11
CA PRO A 484 -4.06 -21.36 15.12
C PRO A 484 -3.79 -20.55 13.84
N ASN A 485 -2.75 -20.94 13.08
CA ASN A 485 -2.40 -20.36 11.78
C ASN A 485 -2.79 -21.29 10.61
N ALA A 486 -3.67 -22.28 10.82
CA ALA A 486 -4.15 -23.16 9.76
C ALA A 486 -4.78 -22.35 8.61
N ARG A 487 -4.64 -22.86 7.39
CA ARG A 487 -4.95 -22.11 6.17
C ARG A 487 -5.91 -22.89 5.28
N TYR A 488 -6.62 -22.12 4.47
CA TYR A 488 -7.19 -22.61 3.22
C TYR A 488 -6.55 -21.87 2.05
N THR A 489 -6.35 -22.57 0.94
CA THR A 489 -5.98 -22.03 -0.36
C THR A 489 -7.11 -22.34 -1.33
N THR A 490 -7.75 -21.32 -1.90
CA THR A 490 -8.92 -21.50 -2.78
C THR A 490 -8.93 -20.47 -3.93
N PRO A 491 -9.40 -20.82 -5.15
CA PRO A 491 -9.43 -19.89 -6.28
C PRO A 491 -10.38 -18.72 -6.03
N ALA A 492 -9.93 -17.50 -6.35
CA ALA A 492 -10.71 -16.30 -6.09
C ALA A 492 -11.99 -16.25 -6.94
N SER A 493 -11.94 -16.80 -8.16
CA SER A 493 -13.08 -16.91 -9.08
C SER A 493 -14.27 -17.70 -8.53
N GLN A 494 -14.09 -18.49 -7.46
CA GLN A 494 -15.17 -19.22 -6.80
C GLN A 494 -15.94 -18.39 -5.78
N CYS A 495 -15.41 -17.21 -5.40
CA CYS A 495 -16.05 -16.40 -4.39
C CYS A 495 -17.39 -15.85 -4.90
N PRO A 496 -18.51 -16.09 -4.21
CA PRO A 496 -19.84 -15.69 -4.68
C PRO A 496 -20.00 -14.18 -4.79
N VAL A 497 -19.15 -13.43 -4.09
CA VAL A 497 -19.10 -11.97 -4.09
C VAL A 497 -17.86 -11.43 -4.81
N ILE A 498 -17.16 -12.22 -5.63
CA ILE A 498 -16.06 -11.69 -6.44
C ILE A 498 -16.56 -10.53 -7.32
N ASP A 499 -15.79 -9.44 -7.39
CA ASP A 499 -16.10 -8.29 -8.22
C ASP A 499 -15.90 -8.65 -9.69
N PRO A 500 -16.81 -8.33 -10.62
CA PRO A 500 -16.63 -8.63 -12.04
C PRO A 500 -15.40 -7.95 -12.68
N LYS A 501 -14.87 -6.89 -12.06
CA LYS A 501 -13.67 -6.15 -12.48
C LYS A 501 -12.42 -6.57 -11.71
N TRP A 502 -12.43 -7.67 -10.94
CA TRP A 502 -11.27 -8.10 -10.18
C TRP A 502 -10.04 -8.42 -11.04
N GLU A 503 -10.25 -8.83 -12.30
CA GLU A 503 -9.18 -9.00 -13.30
C GLU A 503 -9.07 -7.85 -14.31
N ASN A 504 -9.65 -6.68 -14.03
CA ASN A 504 -9.53 -5.54 -14.94
C ASN A 504 -8.04 -5.13 -15.06
N PRO A 505 -7.46 -5.15 -16.28
CA PRO A 505 -6.06 -4.79 -16.50
C PRO A 505 -5.68 -3.38 -16.01
N LYS A 506 -6.64 -2.44 -15.99
CA LYS A 506 -6.43 -1.08 -15.51
C LYS A 506 -6.64 -0.91 -13.99
N GLY A 507 -7.14 -1.95 -13.30
CA GLY A 507 -7.53 -1.88 -11.90
C GLY A 507 -8.85 -1.17 -11.65
N VAL A 508 -9.11 -0.87 -10.38
CA VAL A 508 -10.33 -0.19 -9.90
C VAL A 508 -9.99 1.14 -9.20
N PRO A 509 -10.78 2.21 -9.38
CA PRO A 509 -10.47 3.54 -8.87
C PRO A 509 -10.74 3.66 -7.37
N ILE A 510 -9.71 3.88 -6.57
CA ILE A 510 -9.78 3.95 -5.10
C ILE A 510 -10.24 5.32 -4.65
N CYS A 511 -11.30 5.35 -3.83
CA CYS A 511 -11.85 6.58 -3.25
C CYS A 511 -11.59 6.72 -1.74
N ALA A 512 -11.29 5.62 -1.04
CA ALA A 512 -10.91 5.63 0.37
C ALA A 512 -9.82 4.59 0.71
N ILE A 513 -9.00 4.92 1.70
CA ILE A 513 -7.98 4.06 2.31
C ILE A 513 -8.31 3.93 3.79
N LEU A 514 -8.43 2.71 4.29
CA LEU A 514 -8.68 2.43 5.71
C LEU A 514 -7.43 1.82 6.34
N PHE A 515 -6.98 2.41 7.43
CA PHE A 515 -6.04 1.82 8.36
C PHE A 515 -6.78 1.26 9.56
N GLY A 516 -6.24 0.23 10.20
CA GLY A 516 -6.87 -0.35 11.38
C GLY A 516 -6.00 -1.41 12.03
N GLY A 517 -6.30 -1.69 13.30
CA GLY A 517 -5.58 -2.67 14.10
C GLY A 517 -6.41 -3.09 15.32
N ARG A 518 -6.03 -4.19 15.95
CA ARG A 518 -6.71 -4.68 17.15
C ARG A 518 -6.31 -3.84 18.36
N ARG A 519 -7.18 -2.91 18.76
CA ARG A 519 -6.98 -2.02 19.92
C ARG A 519 -8.17 -2.15 20.89
N PRO A 520 -8.00 -2.72 22.09
CA PRO A 520 -9.11 -2.84 23.05
C PRO A 520 -9.57 -1.49 23.59
N ASN A 521 -8.71 -0.48 23.54
CA ASN A 521 -8.94 0.88 24.02
C ASN A 521 -8.20 1.89 23.11
N LEU A 522 -8.25 3.18 23.48
CA LEU A 522 -7.58 4.33 22.84
C LEU A 522 -8.16 4.77 21.48
N VAL A 523 -8.29 3.86 20.51
CA VAL A 523 -8.62 4.20 19.12
C VAL A 523 -10.15 4.14 18.90
N PRO A 524 -10.81 5.22 18.43
CA PRO A 524 -12.24 5.25 18.12
C PRO A 524 -12.64 4.24 17.04
N LEU A 525 -13.94 3.95 16.92
CA LEU A 525 -14.47 3.00 15.93
C LEU A 525 -14.07 3.38 14.48
N VAL A 526 -14.17 4.66 14.14
CA VAL A 526 -13.71 5.22 12.86
C VAL A 526 -13.37 6.70 12.99
N THR A 527 -12.29 7.13 12.37
CA THR A 527 -11.84 8.52 12.29
C THR A 527 -11.37 8.84 10.86
N GLU A 528 -11.86 9.92 10.25
CA GLU A 528 -11.35 10.46 8.98
C GLU A 528 -10.17 11.41 9.25
N ALA A 529 -9.09 11.26 8.49
CA ALA A 529 -7.93 12.15 8.56
C ALA A 529 -8.24 13.57 8.04
N PHE A 530 -7.58 14.59 8.62
CA PHE A 530 -7.71 15.98 8.13
C PHE A 530 -7.17 16.20 6.71
N SER A 531 -6.13 15.46 6.36
CA SER A 531 -5.43 15.59 5.09
C SER A 531 -4.70 14.28 4.76
N TRP A 532 -4.16 14.17 3.55
CA TRP A 532 -3.31 13.04 3.17
C TRP A 532 -2.12 12.86 4.11
N LYS A 533 -1.38 13.95 4.40
CA LYS A 533 -0.20 13.93 5.28
C LYS A 533 -0.57 13.46 6.70
N HIS A 534 -1.71 13.92 7.22
CA HIS A 534 -2.23 13.45 8.50
C HIS A 534 -2.66 11.97 8.46
N GLY A 535 -3.23 11.52 7.34
CA GLY A 535 -3.55 10.11 7.13
C GLY A 535 -2.31 9.22 7.04
N VAL A 536 -1.22 9.71 6.43
CA VAL A 536 0.09 9.03 6.42
C VAL A 536 0.64 8.93 7.85
N PHE A 537 0.52 10.00 8.63
CA PHE A 537 0.84 9.96 10.06
C PHE A 537 0.03 8.90 10.82
N MET A 538 -1.30 8.85 10.64
CA MET A 538 -2.14 7.79 11.21
C MET A 538 -1.67 6.39 10.83
N GLY A 539 -1.35 6.17 9.56
CA GLY A 539 -0.82 4.91 9.05
C GLY A 539 0.52 4.51 9.70
N SER A 540 1.42 5.48 9.91
CA SER A 540 2.76 5.24 10.48
C SER A 540 2.74 4.91 11.98
N ILE A 541 1.66 5.23 12.68
CA ILE A 541 1.52 4.96 14.13
C ILE A 541 0.56 3.81 14.44
N ILE A 542 0.06 3.06 13.45
CA ILE A 542 -0.82 1.92 13.70
C ILE A 542 -0.19 1.00 14.74
N GLY A 543 -0.96 0.70 15.79
CA GLY A 543 -0.66 -0.33 16.77
C GLY A 543 -1.70 -1.42 16.72
N SER A 544 -1.28 -2.67 16.95
CA SER A 544 -2.20 -3.80 17.06
C SER A 544 -1.71 -4.79 18.12
N GLN A 545 -2.64 -5.38 18.87
CA GLN A 545 -2.33 -6.53 19.70
C GLN A 545 -1.81 -7.69 18.84
N LEU A 546 -0.72 -8.32 19.30
CA LEU A 546 -0.14 -9.50 18.67
C LEU A 546 -1.12 -10.68 18.72
N THR A 547 -1.28 -11.34 17.58
CA THR A 547 -2.09 -12.55 17.38
C THR A 547 -1.18 -13.77 17.21
N ALA A 548 -1.75 -14.98 17.19
CA ALA A 548 -1.00 -16.22 16.97
C ALA A 548 -0.32 -16.32 15.57
N ALA A 549 -0.63 -15.42 14.64
CA ALA A 549 -0.06 -15.39 13.29
C ALA A 549 1.22 -14.54 13.15
N ALA A 550 1.65 -13.88 14.23
CA ALA A 550 2.84 -13.05 14.30
C ALA A 550 3.77 -13.54 15.42
N GLU A 551 5.09 -13.36 15.26
CA GLU A 551 6.04 -13.68 16.34
C GLU A 551 5.94 -12.65 17.48
N GLY A 552 5.87 -13.14 18.72
CA GLY A 552 5.88 -12.34 19.95
C GLY A 552 4.85 -12.77 21.00
N THR A 553 4.70 -11.99 22.08
CA THR A 553 3.78 -12.30 23.18
C THR A 553 2.34 -11.93 22.80
N VAL A 554 1.46 -12.93 22.72
CA VAL A 554 0.03 -12.74 22.44
C VAL A 554 -0.58 -11.72 23.40
N GLY A 555 -1.28 -10.72 22.85
CA GLY A 555 -1.95 -9.66 23.63
C GLY A 555 -1.12 -8.39 23.87
N ALA A 556 0.20 -8.40 23.65
CA ALA A 556 1.01 -7.19 23.68
C ALA A 556 0.76 -6.32 22.44
N VAL A 557 0.75 -5.00 22.60
CA VAL A 557 0.60 -4.06 21.47
C VAL A 557 1.96 -3.90 20.78
N ARG A 558 2.01 -4.22 19.48
CA ARG A 558 3.16 -3.98 18.61
C ARG A 558 2.77 -2.91 17.59
N ARG A 559 3.66 -1.95 17.30
CA ARG A 559 3.51 -1.04 16.17
C ARG A 559 3.60 -1.84 14.88
N ASP A 560 2.69 -1.63 13.96
CA ASP A 560 2.67 -2.26 12.64
C ASP A 560 2.27 -1.21 11.61
N PRO A 561 3.16 -0.23 11.33
CA PRO A 561 2.87 0.88 10.43
C PRO A 561 2.35 0.38 9.09
N PHE A 562 1.21 0.92 8.64
CA PHE A 562 0.55 0.53 7.38
C PHE A 562 0.24 -0.98 7.25
N ALA A 563 0.29 -1.75 8.36
CA ALA A 563 0.32 -3.21 8.34
C ALA A 563 1.48 -3.82 7.52
N MET A 564 2.56 -3.06 7.32
CA MET A 564 3.69 -3.39 6.44
C MET A 564 4.97 -3.75 7.20
N LEU A 565 4.97 -3.79 8.53
CA LEU A 565 6.20 -4.02 9.31
C LEU A 565 7.01 -5.26 8.88
N PRO A 566 6.42 -6.46 8.70
CA PRO A 566 7.18 -7.63 8.28
C PRO A 566 7.37 -7.74 6.75
N PHE A 567 6.94 -6.73 5.98
CA PHE A 567 6.84 -6.79 4.52
C PHE A 567 7.47 -5.63 3.76
N CYS A 568 7.87 -4.54 4.42
CA CYS A 568 8.58 -3.45 3.75
C CYS A 568 9.98 -3.93 3.31
N GLY A 569 10.26 -3.88 2.00
CA GLY A 569 11.50 -4.40 1.42
C GLY A 569 12.70 -3.46 1.50
N TYR A 570 12.58 -2.34 2.21
CA TYR A 570 13.60 -1.31 2.38
C TYR A 570 13.33 -0.52 3.68
N ASN A 571 14.11 0.53 3.92
CA ASN A 571 14.00 1.34 5.12
C ASN A 571 12.58 1.93 5.29
N MET A 572 11.94 1.63 6.42
CA MET A 572 10.57 2.06 6.71
C MET A 572 10.41 3.61 6.75
N ALA A 573 11.46 4.35 7.11
CA ALA A 573 11.42 5.82 7.09
C ALA A 573 11.30 6.37 5.67
N ASP A 574 12.04 5.77 4.73
CA ASP A 574 11.93 6.08 3.31
C ASP A 574 10.55 5.67 2.76
N TYR A 575 9.96 4.60 3.27
CA TYR A 575 8.61 4.15 2.90
C TYR A 575 7.57 5.19 3.32
N PHE A 576 7.70 5.75 4.53
CA PHE A 576 6.87 6.88 4.94
C PHE A 576 7.07 8.09 4.04
N GLY A 577 8.33 8.42 3.71
CA GLY A 577 8.65 9.52 2.79
C GLY A 577 8.01 9.33 1.42
N HIS A 578 8.02 8.10 0.90
CA HIS A 578 7.36 7.75 -0.36
C HIS A 578 5.86 8.03 -0.32
N TRP A 579 5.17 7.60 0.75
CA TRP A 579 3.75 7.89 0.97
C TRP A 579 3.45 9.39 1.11
N VAL A 580 4.28 10.15 1.84
CA VAL A 580 4.14 11.61 1.97
C VAL A 580 4.20 12.27 0.59
N ASN A 581 5.21 11.91 -0.20
CA ASN A 581 5.47 12.53 -1.51
C ASN A 581 4.46 12.07 -2.57
N PHE A 582 3.83 10.90 -2.38
CA PHE A 582 2.82 10.39 -3.30
C PHE A 582 1.62 11.34 -3.50
N ARG A 583 1.35 12.20 -2.51
CA ARG A 583 0.33 13.26 -2.59
C ARG A 583 0.50 14.16 -3.82
N GLU A 584 1.74 14.46 -4.20
CA GLU A 584 2.03 15.37 -5.32
C GLU A 584 1.51 14.82 -6.65
N LYS A 585 1.52 13.49 -6.81
CA LYS A 585 1.01 12.82 -8.02
C LYS A 585 -0.51 12.78 -8.09
N LEU A 586 -1.17 12.71 -6.93
CA LEU A 586 -2.63 12.55 -6.84
C LEU A 586 -3.38 13.88 -6.84
N GLY A 587 -2.74 14.97 -6.40
CA GLY A 587 -3.39 16.28 -6.29
C GLY A 587 -4.69 16.21 -5.47
N TYR A 588 -5.72 16.92 -5.89
CA TYR A 588 -7.03 16.92 -5.19
C TYR A 588 -7.81 15.60 -5.34
N LEU A 589 -7.35 14.67 -6.18
CA LEU A 589 -7.99 13.37 -6.44
C LEU A 589 -7.53 12.27 -5.48
N ALA A 590 -6.63 12.58 -4.53
CA ALA A 590 -6.20 11.57 -3.57
C ALA A 590 -7.39 11.04 -2.74
N PRO A 591 -7.47 9.71 -2.50
CA PRO A 591 -8.54 9.13 -1.71
C PRO A 591 -8.49 9.64 -0.26
N LYS A 592 -9.66 9.66 0.39
CA LYS A 592 -9.76 9.97 1.82
C LYS A 592 -9.13 8.85 2.65
N ILE A 593 -8.45 9.20 3.74
CA ILE A 593 -7.82 8.24 4.65
C ILE A 593 -8.63 8.16 5.95
N PHE A 594 -8.86 6.94 6.43
CA PHE A 594 -9.57 6.66 7.67
C PHE A 594 -8.75 5.74 8.57
N TYR A 595 -8.94 5.86 9.88
CA TYR A 595 -8.44 4.91 10.88
C TYR A 595 -9.63 4.28 11.61
N THR A 596 -9.81 2.96 11.48
CA THR A 596 -10.86 2.16 12.12
C THR A 596 -10.34 1.27 13.24
N ASN A 597 -11.23 0.94 14.19
CA ASN A 597 -10.97 -0.04 15.23
C ASN A 597 -12.24 -0.85 15.56
N TRP A 598 -12.28 -2.11 15.13
CA TRP A 598 -13.40 -3.02 15.38
C TRP A 598 -13.38 -3.66 16.77
N PHE A 599 -12.32 -3.44 17.54
CA PHE A 599 -11.94 -4.32 18.65
C PHE A 599 -11.96 -3.65 20.01
N GLN A 600 -12.61 -2.49 20.14
CA GLN A 600 -12.83 -1.89 21.46
C GLN A 600 -13.58 -2.88 22.34
N ALA A 601 -13.10 -3.03 23.58
CA ALA A 601 -13.65 -3.95 24.55
C ALA A 601 -13.97 -3.23 25.86
N ASP A 602 -15.00 -3.69 26.55
CA ASP A 602 -15.33 -3.23 27.89
C ASP A 602 -14.39 -3.83 28.96
N ALA A 603 -14.63 -3.50 30.22
CA ALA A 603 -13.80 -3.94 31.34
C ALA A 603 -13.80 -5.47 31.52
N GLU A 604 -14.87 -6.14 31.09
CA GLU A 604 -15.04 -7.59 31.10
C GLU A 604 -14.42 -8.26 29.86
N GLY A 605 -13.89 -7.49 28.92
CA GLY A 605 -13.25 -7.97 27.71
C GLY A 605 -14.22 -8.35 26.58
N ARG A 606 -15.50 -7.98 26.69
CA ARG A 606 -16.49 -8.14 25.62
C ARG A 606 -16.29 -7.03 24.59
N PHE A 607 -16.28 -7.39 23.31
CA PHE A 607 -16.24 -6.41 22.23
C PHE A 607 -17.51 -5.56 22.21
N ILE A 608 -17.34 -4.24 22.23
CA ILE A 608 -18.45 -3.28 22.26
C ILE A 608 -19.11 -3.19 20.89
N TRP A 609 -18.30 -3.21 19.81
CA TRP A 609 -18.81 -3.24 18.44
C TRP A 609 -19.02 -4.69 17.96
N PRO A 610 -20.19 -5.03 17.39
CA PRO A 610 -20.50 -6.40 16.95
C PRO A 610 -19.63 -6.91 15.79
N GLY A 611 -19.06 -6.01 14.97
CA GLY A 611 -18.15 -6.36 13.89
C GLY A 611 -18.80 -7.10 12.72
N PHE A 612 -17.98 -7.83 11.94
CA PHE A 612 -18.41 -8.66 10.81
C PHE A 612 -19.32 -7.90 9.81
N GLY A 613 -20.54 -8.39 9.58
CA GLY A 613 -21.51 -7.76 8.68
C GLY A 613 -21.87 -6.34 9.11
N GLU A 614 -21.86 -6.03 10.41
CA GLU A 614 -22.17 -4.70 10.93
C GLU A 614 -21.13 -3.64 10.56
N ASN A 615 -19.91 -4.06 10.18
CA ASN A 615 -18.91 -3.14 9.63
C ASN A 615 -19.40 -2.43 8.36
N SER A 616 -20.43 -2.95 7.66
CA SER A 616 -21.05 -2.24 6.54
C SER A 616 -21.64 -0.87 6.93
N ARG A 617 -22.03 -0.67 8.20
CA ARG A 617 -22.54 0.61 8.71
C ARG A 617 -21.46 1.69 8.72
N VAL A 618 -20.24 1.29 9.12
CA VAL A 618 -19.07 2.17 9.10
C VAL A 618 -18.62 2.42 7.66
N LEU A 619 -18.66 1.41 6.79
CA LEU A 619 -18.36 1.58 5.37
C LEU A 619 -19.37 2.49 4.65
N LYS A 620 -20.66 2.39 4.98
CA LYS A 620 -21.69 3.33 4.52
C LYS A 620 -21.32 4.76 4.90
N TRP A 621 -20.95 5.00 6.16
CA TRP A 621 -20.50 6.33 6.59
C TRP A 621 -19.24 6.78 5.84
N VAL A 622 -18.27 5.90 5.60
CA VAL A 622 -17.09 6.21 4.77
C VAL A 622 -17.50 6.66 3.36
N CYS A 623 -18.43 5.96 2.71
CA CYS A 623 -18.97 6.34 1.40
C CYS A 623 -19.68 7.71 1.44
N GLU A 624 -20.47 7.97 2.47
CA GLU A 624 -21.12 9.28 2.68
C GLU A 624 -20.10 10.39 2.92
N ARG A 625 -18.99 10.11 3.62
CA ARG A 625 -17.87 11.06 3.79
C ARG A 625 -17.15 11.33 2.48
N VAL A 626 -16.93 10.31 1.64
CA VAL A 626 -16.40 10.46 0.26
C VAL A 626 -17.30 11.39 -0.57
N ASP A 627 -18.62 11.28 -0.41
CA ASP A 627 -19.60 12.09 -1.13
C ASP A 627 -19.86 13.48 -0.53
N GLY A 628 -19.29 13.76 0.65
CA GLY A 628 -19.50 15.01 1.37
C GLY A 628 -20.87 15.13 2.07
N THR A 629 -21.62 14.04 2.18
CA THR A 629 -22.95 13.99 2.83
C THR A 629 -22.91 13.43 4.25
N GLY A 630 -21.86 12.71 4.61
CA GLY A 630 -21.75 12.06 5.93
C GLY A 630 -21.56 13.07 7.06
N LYS A 631 -22.34 12.93 8.14
CA LYS A 631 -22.24 13.79 9.33
C LYS A 631 -20.98 13.46 10.13
N ALA A 632 -20.18 14.48 10.44
CA ALA A 632 -18.96 14.33 11.21
C ALA A 632 -18.70 15.55 12.10
N ARG A 633 -17.99 15.34 13.20
CA ARG A 633 -17.54 16.39 14.13
C ARG A 633 -16.00 16.42 14.20
N PRO A 634 -15.37 17.61 14.22
CA PRO A 634 -13.94 17.71 14.41
C PRO A 634 -13.54 17.28 15.83
N THR A 635 -12.39 16.63 15.96
CA THR A 635 -11.78 16.20 17.23
C THR A 635 -10.26 16.35 17.15
N PRO A 636 -9.49 16.24 18.26
CA PRO A 636 -8.04 16.22 18.19
C PRO A 636 -7.42 15.15 17.28
N LEU A 637 -8.14 14.05 17.03
CA LEU A 637 -7.67 12.92 16.22
C LEU A 637 -8.03 13.02 14.74
N GLY A 638 -8.92 13.92 14.33
CA GLY A 638 -9.56 13.91 13.01
C GLY A 638 -11.07 14.12 13.09
N TYR A 639 -11.79 13.78 12.02
CA TYR A 639 -13.25 13.85 12.02
C TYR A 639 -13.86 12.51 12.44
N LEU A 640 -14.65 12.51 13.50
CA LEU A 640 -15.41 11.35 13.94
C LEU A 640 -16.87 11.48 13.50
N PRO A 641 -17.61 10.36 13.32
CA PRO A 641 -19.04 10.40 13.17
C PRO A 641 -19.70 11.17 14.32
N THR A 642 -20.79 11.91 14.04
CA THR A 642 -21.71 12.30 15.11
C THR A 642 -22.45 11.06 15.62
N VAL A 643 -23.01 11.10 16.84
CA VAL A 643 -23.65 9.93 17.46
C VAL A 643 -24.83 9.40 16.61
N ASP A 644 -25.46 10.28 15.83
CA ASP A 644 -26.57 9.99 14.91
C ASP A 644 -26.12 9.72 13.45
N ALA A 645 -24.82 9.66 13.18
CA ALA A 645 -24.30 9.49 11.82
C ALA A 645 -24.23 8.02 11.36
N LEU A 646 -24.08 7.09 12.30
CA LEU A 646 -24.04 5.66 11.99
C LEU A 646 -25.46 5.09 12.05
N ASP A 647 -25.79 4.25 11.08
CA ASP A 647 -27.04 3.49 11.08
C ASP A 647 -27.02 2.50 12.25
N THR A 648 -27.98 2.62 13.18
CA THR A 648 -28.09 1.77 14.37
C THR A 648 -29.31 0.85 14.32
N ASP A 649 -30.02 0.79 13.19
CA ASP A 649 -31.22 -0.03 13.06
C ASP A 649 -30.86 -1.51 13.14
N GLY A 650 -31.43 -2.20 14.13
CA GLY A 650 -31.27 -3.65 14.31
C GLY A 650 -29.97 -4.10 14.98
N ILE A 651 -29.16 -3.19 15.55
CA ILE A 651 -28.01 -3.57 16.39
C ILE A 651 -28.31 -3.37 17.88
N ASP A 652 -27.79 -4.27 18.70
CA ASP A 652 -27.88 -4.22 20.17
C ASP A 652 -26.71 -3.41 20.75
N THR A 653 -26.59 -2.15 20.31
CA THR A 653 -25.59 -1.20 20.83
C THR A 653 -26.31 -0.04 21.49
N THR A 654 -26.10 0.12 22.79
CA THR A 654 -26.72 1.21 23.56
C THR A 654 -26.16 2.58 23.16
N PRO A 655 -26.91 3.69 23.38
CA PRO A 655 -26.39 5.03 23.14
C PRO A 655 -25.10 5.34 23.90
N ALA A 656 -24.92 4.78 25.10
CA ALA A 656 -23.71 4.93 25.90
C ALA A 656 -22.52 4.19 25.28
N GLU A 657 -22.73 2.95 24.80
CA GLU A 657 -21.70 2.20 24.06
C GLU A 657 -21.33 2.91 22.75
N MET A 658 -22.30 3.46 22.02
CA MET A 658 -22.03 4.25 20.81
C MET A 658 -21.22 5.52 21.12
N ALA A 659 -21.58 6.24 22.19
CA ALA A 659 -20.82 7.40 22.63
C ALA A 659 -19.38 7.03 23.03
N HIS A 660 -19.19 5.88 23.67
CA HIS A 660 -17.88 5.34 24.03
C HIS A 660 -17.05 4.98 22.79
N LEU A 661 -17.64 4.23 21.84
CA LEU A 661 -17.01 3.86 20.56
C LEU A 661 -16.51 5.07 19.77
N LEU A 662 -17.21 6.20 19.89
CA LEU A 662 -16.92 7.46 19.21
C LEU A 662 -16.27 8.51 20.13
N SER A 663 -15.72 8.12 21.29
CA SER A 663 -15.06 9.04 22.23
C SER A 663 -13.57 9.22 21.91
N VAL A 664 -12.96 10.28 22.46
CA VAL A 664 -11.50 10.52 22.40
C VAL A 664 -10.94 10.39 23.80
N ASP A 665 -10.07 9.41 24.02
CA ASP A 665 -9.35 9.22 25.27
C ASP A 665 -8.11 10.13 25.31
N THR A 666 -8.29 11.39 25.71
CA THR A 666 -7.23 12.40 25.73
C THR A 666 -6.03 11.97 26.58
N GLU A 667 -6.27 11.41 27.78
CA GLU A 667 -5.19 10.96 28.66
C GLU A 667 -4.45 9.75 28.09
N GLY A 668 -5.18 8.79 27.51
CA GLY A 668 -4.58 7.65 26.82
C GLY A 668 -3.68 8.10 25.66
N TRP A 669 -4.12 9.06 24.86
CA TRP A 669 -3.32 9.56 23.73
C TRP A 669 -2.08 10.35 24.18
N LEU A 670 -2.19 11.14 25.25
CA LEU A 670 -1.04 11.81 25.86
C LEU A 670 0.00 10.81 26.41
N LYS A 671 -0.44 9.63 26.88
CA LYS A 671 0.44 8.53 27.27
C LYS A 671 1.03 7.76 26.08
N GLU A 672 0.32 7.71 24.95
CA GLU A 672 0.77 7.05 23.71
C GLU A 672 1.85 7.87 22.97
N ILE A 673 1.81 9.20 23.04
CA ILE A 673 2.74 10.11 22.32
C ILE A 673 4.22 9.77 22.61
N PRO A 674 4.68 9.65 23.87
CA PRO A 674 6.06 9.26 24.16
C PRO A 674 6.49 7.92 23.53
N GLU A 675 5.57 6.96 23.43
CA GLU A 675 5.85 5.67 22.79
C GLU A 675 5.93 5.81 21.26
N VAL A 676 5.15 6.70 20.65
CA VAL A 676 5.32 7.07 19.23
C VAL A 676 6.68 7.75 19.01
N CYS A 677 7.04 8.73 19.86
CA CYS A 677 8.33 9.40 19.80
C CYS A 677 9.45 8.37 19.88
N LYS A 678 9.44 7.47 20.88
CA LYS A 678 10.44 6.42 21.04
C LYS A 678 10.54 5.52 19.82
N TYR A 679 9.42 5.13 19.22
CA TYR A 679 9.41 4.38 17.97
C TYR A 679 10.04 5.17 16.83
N TYR A 680 9.77 6.47 16.70
CA TYR A 680 10.36 7.32 15.66
C TYR A 680 11.85 7.57 15.81
N HIS A 681 12.39 7.63 17.03
CA HIS A 681 13.82 7.86 17.27
C HIS A 681 14.72 6.81 16.60
N GLN A 682 14.25 5.59 16.38
CA GLN A 682 15.06 4.53 15.74
C GLN A 682 15.42 4.85 14.27
N PHE A 683 14.70 5.77 13.62
CA PHE A 683 14.90 6.12 12.21
C PHE A 683 15.85 7.31 12.00
N GLY A 684 16.24 8.00 13.08
CA GLY A 684 17.18 9.13 13.03
C GLY A 684 16.79 10.21 12.00
N GLU A 685 17.78 10.72 11.27
CA GLU A 685 17.62 11.78 10.28
C GLU A 685 16.82 11.34 9.03
N ARG A 686 16.64 10.03 8.79
CA ARG A 686 15.84 9.55 7.65
C ARG A 686 14.33 9.68 7.88
N LEU A 687 13.88 9.90 9.12
CA LEU A 687 12.46 10.07 9.42
C LEU A 687 11.92 11.35 8.75
N PRO A 688 10.82 11.30 7.97
CA PRO A 688 10.23 12.51 7.42
C PRO A 688 9.76 13.47 8.53
N GLU A 689 10.30 14.70 8.54
CA GLU A 689 9.99 15.73 9.55
C GLU A 689 8.49 15.98 9.73
N ILE A 690 7.72 15.84 8.65
CA ILE A 690 6.26 16.01 8.68
C ILE A 690 5.56 15.05 9.65
N LEU A 691 6.12 13.87 9.94
CA LEU A 691 5.55 12.92 10.88
C LEU A 691 5.75 13.38 12.33
N LEU A 692 6.91 13.97 12.65
CA LEU A 692 7.15 14.61 13.95
C LEU A 692 6.22 15.81 14.13
N HIS A 693 6.09 16.64 13.09
CA HIS A 693 5.18 17.77 13.12
C HIS A 693 3.72 17.36 13.39
N ASN A 694 3.23 16.30 12.74
CA ASN A 694 1.86 15.80 13.01
C ASN A 694 1.70 15.26 14.44
N LEU A 695 2.76 14.72 15.03
CA LEU A 695 2.76 14.25 16.42
C LEU A 695 2.69 15.43 17.41
N ASP A 696 3.48 16.48 17.16
CA ASP A 696 3.45 17.72 17.96
C ASP A 696 2.08 18.40 17.84
N GLU A 697 1.51 18.48 16.63
CA GLU A 697 0.17 19.03 16.44
C GLU A 697 -0.90 18.18 17.14
N LEU A 698 -0.76 16.85 17.15
CA LEU A 698 -1.67 15.97 17.90
C LEU A 698 -1.60 16.30 19.39
N GLU A 699 -0.39 16.41 19.96
CA GLU A 699 -0.20 16.79 21.36
C GLU A 699 -0.84 18.15 21.66
N GLY A 700 -0.59 19.16 20.83
CA GLY A 700 -1.17 20.50 20.97
C GLY A 700 -2.70 20.47 20.94
N ARG A 701 -3.30 19.72 20.02
CA ARG A 701 -4.76 19.54 19.94
C ARG A 701 -5.34 18.84 21.17
N LEU A 702 -4.62 17.87 21.76
CA LEU A 702 -5.05 17.14 22.96
C LEU A 702 -4.97 17.98 24.23
N ARG A 703 -3.94 18.84 24.36
CA ARG A 703 -3.74 19.71 25.54
C ARG A 703 -4.67 20.93 25.56
N GLY A 704 -5.42 21.19 24.49
CA GLY A 704 -6.32 22.34 24.39
C GLY A 704 -5.60 23.69 24.34
N SER A 705 -4.26 23.69 24.20
CA SER A 705 -3.48 24.92 24.13
C SER A 705 -3.52 25.47 22.71
N ALA A 706 -4.28 26.54 22.51
CA ALA A 706 -4.03 27.50 21.41
C ALA A 706 -2.76 28.34 21.68
N THR A 707 -1.78 27.80 22.39
CA THR A 707 -0.47 28.38 22.62
C THR A 707 0.51 27.50 21.87
N THR A 708 0.78 27.86 20.62
CA THR A 708 1.83 27.24 19.83
C THR A 708 3.18 27.57 20.47
N VAL A 709 3.93 26.54 20.88
CA VAL A 709 5.35 26.66 21.23
C VAL A 709 6.07 27.30 20.05
N ALA A 710 7.05 28.18 20.31
CA ALA A 710 7.78 28.87 19.26
C ALA A 710 8.34 27.86 18.24
N LEU A 711 7.96 28.01 16.98
CA LEU A 711 8.29 27.09 15.88
C LEU A 711 9.71 27.33 15.31
N THR A 712 10.63 27.88 16.10
CA THR A 712 11.97 28.31 15.65
C THR A 712 13.00 28.25 16.79
N GLN A 713 14.27 28.08 16.42
CA GLN A 713 15.43 28.17 17.34
C GLN A 713 16.23 29.48 17.18
N SER A 714 15.81 30.41 16.30
CA SER A 714 16.54 31.67 16.08
C SER A 714 16.43 32.58 17.30
N GLY A 715 17.56 32.82 17.99
CA GLY A 715 17.63 33.69 19.16
C GLY A 715 17.27 35.14 18.84
N ALA A 716 17.66 35.65 17.67
CA ALA A 716 17.35 37.00 17.22
C ALA A 716 15.84 37.21 16.99
N LEU A 717 15.17 36.23 16.38
CA LEU A 717 13.72 36.28 16.16
C LEU A 717 12.95 36.18 17.48
N LEU A 718 13.34 35.24 18.36
CA LEU A 718 12.71 35.08 19.68
C LEU A 718 12.85 36.36 20.52
N SER A 719 14.04 36.95 20.56
CA SER A 719 14.29 38.20 21.28
C SER A 719 13.48 39.38 20.73
N TRP A 720 13.32 39.46 19.40
CA TRP A 720 12.51 40.51 18.77
C TRP A 720 11.02 40.31 19.02
N VAL A 721 10.51 39.08 18.96
CA VAL A 721 9.09 38.80 19.26
C VAL A 721 8.76 39.11 20.72
N GLU A 722 9.65 38.79 21.67
CA GLU A 722 9.42 39.15 23.07
C GLU A 722 9.47 40.67 23.30
N SER A 723 10.38 41.41 22.64
CA SER A 723 10.38 42.88 22.75
C SER A 723 9.12 43.51 22.14
N MET A 724 8.62 42.96 21.03
CA MET A 724 7.36 43.40 20.43
C MET A 724 6.16 43.06 21.31
N LYS A 725 6.16 41.92 21.99
CA LYS A 725 5.11 41.55 22.94
C LYS A 725 5.07 42.51 24.13
N GLU A 726 6.22 42.90 24.70
CA GLU A 726 6.26 43.92 25.76
C GLU A 726 5.72 45.27 25.28
N PHE A 727 6.09 45.67 24.07
CA PHE A 727 5.69 46.96 23.50
C PHE A 727 4.21 47.03 23.08
N LEU A 728 3.69 45.97 22.44
CA LEU A 728 2.33 45.92 21.89
C LEU A 728 1.28 45.43 22.90
N ALA A 729 1.73 44.81 24.00
CA ALA A 729 0.95 44.29 25.13
C ALA A 729 -0.24 43.37 24.75
N PRO A 730 -0.05 42.31 23.92
CA PRO A 730 -1.13 41.38 23.58
C PRO A 730 -1.48 40.43 24.75
N ASP A 731 -2.70 39.89 24.74
CA ASP A 731 -3.16 38.92 25.74
C ASP A 731 -2.64 37.49 25.45
N ALA A 732 -2.34 37.20 24.18
CA ALA A 732 -1.83 35.90 23.73
C ALA A 732 -0.90 36.06 22.52
N VAL A 733 -0.02 35.10 22.30
CA VAL A 733 0.85 35.01 21.12
C VAL A 733 0.57 33.71 20.38
N HIS A 734 0.39 33.78 19.07
CA HIS A 734 0.14 32.63 18.19
C HIS A 734 1.17 32.60 17.06
N TRP A 735 1.95 31.52 16.97
CA TRP A 735 2.87 31.29 15.85
C TRP A 735 2.13 30.61 14.70
N CYS A 736 2.07 31.27 13.54
CA CYS A 736 1.36 30.75 12.37
C CYS A 736 2.16 29.64 11.68
N ASN A 737 1.55 28.47 11.53
CA ASN A 737 2.19 27.31 10.91
C ASN A 737 1.90 27.17 9.40
N GLY A 738 0.93 27.93 8.87
CA GLY A 738 0.59 27.96 7.44
C GLY A 738 -0.26 26.80 6.93
N SER A 739 -0.63 25.87 7.82
CA SER A 739 -1.39 24.65 7.46
C SER A 739 -2.80 24.96 6.94
N ASP A 740 -3.36 24.03 6.17
CA ASP A 740 -4.76 24.12 5.74
C ASP A 740 -5.74 24.06 6.92
N ALA A 741 -5.38 23.35 8.00
CA ALA A 741 -6.20 23.27 9.21
C ALA A 741 -6.24 24.63 9.94
N GLU A 742 -5.09 25.29 10.08
CA GLU A 742 -4.99 26.65 10.61
C GLU A 742 -5.79 27.65 9.76
N TYR A 743 -5.69 27.55 8.44
CA TYR A 743 -6.49 28.36 7.51
C TYR A 743 -7.99 28.18 7.71
N SER A 744 -8.48 26.93 7.75
CA SER A 744 -9.88 26.64 7.97
C SER A 744 -10.38 27.18 9.31
N PHE A 745 -9.59 26.98 10.37
CA PHE A 745 -9.90 27.51 11.70
C PHE A 745 -10.00 29.04 11.72
N PHE A 746 -9.07 29.74 11.07
CA PHE A 746 -9.10 31.20 10.97
C PHE A 746 -10.27 31.73 10.13
N CYS A 747 -10.58 31.07 9.00
CA CYS A 747 -11.76 31.40 8.21
C CYS A 747 -13.06 31.24 9.01
N ASP A 748 -13.20 30.17 9.79
CA ASP A 748 -14.38 29.95 10.63
C ASP A 748 -14.48 30.97 11.76
N LYS A 749 -13.36 31.36 12.37
CA LYS A 749 -13.31 32.48 13.33
C LYS A 749 -13.81 33.78 12.72
N LEU A 750 -13.34 34.13 11.52
CA LEU A 750 -13.78 35.35 10.82
C LEU A 750 -15.24 35.30 10.39
N VAL A 751 -15.78 34.10 10.09
CA VAL A 751 -17.23 33.93 9.87
C VAL A 751 -18.02 34.16 11.15
N GLN A 752 -17.56 33.61 12.28
CA GLN A 752 -18.20 33.81 13.59
C GLN A 752 -18.18 35.29 14.03
N GLN A 753 -17.10 36.01 13.71
CA GLN A 753 -16.96 37.45 13.97
C GLN A 753 -17.80 38.32 13.04
N GLY A 754 -18.40 37.75 11.99
CA GLY A 754 -19.17 38.49 10.98
C GLY A 754 -18.30 39.20 9.93
N THR A 755 -16.98 39.06 9.99
CA THR A 755 -16.04 39.59 8.98
C THR A 755 -16.24 38.90 7.64
N PHE A 756 -16.43 37.58 7.66
CA PHE A 756 -16.61 36.75 6.48
C PHE A 756 -18.03 36.20 6.36
N VAL A 757 -18.53 36.18 5.14
CA VAL A 757 -19.73 35.45 4.75
C VAL A 757 -19.32 34.32 3.81
N ARG A 758 -19.60 33.07 4.20
CA ARG A 758 -19.28 31.89 3.38
C ARG A 758 -20.17 31.88 2.13
N LEU A 759 -19.55 31.76 0.96
CA LEU A 759 -20.26 31.65 -0.31
C LEU A 759 -20.85 30.24 -0.51
N ALA A 760 -21.84 30.14 -1.40
CA ALA A 760 -22.48 28.87 -1.72
C ALA A 760 -21.46 27.85 -2.25
N ALA A 761 -21.21 26.79 -1.46
CA ALA A 761 -20.15 25.82 -1.73
C ALA A 761 -20.28 25.12 -3.09
N ALA A 762 -21.50 24.95 -3.60
CA ALA A 762 -21.77 24.35 -4.91
C ALA A 762 -21.25 25.19 -6.09
N LYS A 763 -21.11 26.51 -5.92
CA LYS A 763 -20.61 27.43 -6.96
C LYS A 763 -19.19 27.91 -6.68
N HIS A 764 -18.89 28.17 -5.41
CA HIS A 764 -17.63 28.74 -4.94
C HIS A 764 -17.17 27.97 -3.69
N PRO A 765 -16.66 26.75 -3.86
CA PRO A 765 -16.19 25.94 -2.74
C PRO A 765 -15.08 26.68 -1.99
N ASN A 766 -15.15 26.65 -0.65
CA ASN A 766 -14.18 27.27 0.26
C ASN A 766 -13.88 28.76 -0.04
N SER A 767 -14.89 29.49 -0.52
CA SER A 767 -14.79 30.92 -0.86
C SER A 767 -15.64 31.77 0.09
N PHE A 768 -15.19 32.99 0.35
CA PHE A 768 -15.78 33.90 1.34
C PHE A 768 -15.87 35.31 0.77
N VAL A 769 -16.89 36.05 1.17
CA VAL A 769 -16.99 37.50 0.96
C VAL A 769 -16.63 38.20 2.27
N ALA A 770 -15.67 39.11 2.21
CA ALA A 770 -15.28 39.94 3.33
C ALA A 770 -16.16 41.20 3.40
N GLN A 771 -16.68 41.52 4.58
CA GLN A 771 -17.43 42.76 4.82
C GLN A 771 -16.50 43.81 5.43
N SER A 772 -15.98 44.72 4.60
CA SER A 772 -15.04 45.75 5.06
C SER A 772 -15.72 47.03 5.54
N ASN A 773 -15.04 47.77 6.42
CA ASN A 773 -15.42 49.13 6.76
C ASN A 773 -15.22 50.04 5.53
N PRO A 774 -16.22 50.81 5.07
CA PRO A 774 -16.08 51.71 3.91
C PRO A 774 -14.95 52.73 4.05
N ASN A 775 -14.67 53.20 5.27
CA ASN A 775 -13.57 54.12 5.56
C ASN A 775 -12.20 53.42 5.49
N ASP A 776 -12.18 52.08 5.49
CA ASP A 776 -11.00 51.25 5.29
C ASP A 776 -10.82 50.70 3.87
N ALA A 777 -11.82 50.91 3.01
CA ALA A 777 -11.84 50.36 1.66
C ALA A 777 -10.96 51.11 0.63
N VAL A 778 -10.35 52.25 1.00
CA VAL A 778 -9.58 53.11 0.08
C VAL A 778 -8.24 53.51 0.68
N TRP A 779 -7.15 53.25 -0.06
CA TRP A 779 -5.78 53.63 0.31
C TRP A 779 -5.44 55.05 -0.14
N HIS A 780 -4.88 55.89 0.73
CA HIS A 780 -4.48 57.27 0.40
C HIS A 780 -2.96 57.42 0.42
N SER A 781 -2.38 57.96 -0.67
CA SER A 781 -0.92 58.11 -0.79
C SER A 781 -0.29 59.02 0.26
N LYS A 782 -1.06 59.94 0.86
CA LYS A 782 -0.62 60.85 1.93
C LYS A 782 -0.35 60.15 3.28
N GLU A 783 -0.78 58.90 3.42
CA GLU A 783 -0.66 58.12 4.66
C GLU A 783 0.54 57.16 4.64
N VAL A 784 1.29 57.12 3.52
CA VAL A 784 2.47 56.29 3.33
C VAL A 784 3.73 57.14 3.38
N PHE A 785 4.65 56.79 4.28
CA PHE A 785 5.91 57.47 4.49
C PHE A 785 7.09 56.53 4.24
N VAL A 786 8.11 57.02 3.54
CA VAL A 786 9.39 56.34 3.37
C VAL A 786 10.43 57.10 4.18
N CYS A 787 10.96 56.44 5.20
CA CYS A 787 11.89 56.99 6.17
C CYS A 787 13.31 56.54 5.79
N SER A 788 14.16 57.49 5.46
CA SER A 788 15.59 57.31 5.22
C SER A 788 16.34 58.49 5.82
N LYS A 789 17.55 58.26 6.34
CA LYS A 789 18.46 59.35 6.72
C LYS A 789 18.79 60.30 5.56
N ASN A 790 18.67 59.82 4.31
CA ASN A 790 18.92 60.59 3.11
C ASN A 790 17.62 60.82 2.32
N GLN A 791 17.11 62.05 2.34
CA GLN A 791 15.87 62.43 1.66
C GLN A 791 15.94 62.21 0.13
N GLU A 792 17.12 62.38 -0.48
CA GLU A 792 17.28 62.27 -1.93
C GLU A 792 17.03 60.85 -2.45
N GLU A 793 17.24 59.82 -1.62
CA GLU A 793 17.03 58.42 -1.97
C GLU A 793 15.55 58.04 -2.10
N VAL A 794 14.65 58.79 -1.48
CA VAL A 794 13.21 58.46 -1.43
C VAL A 794 12.50 58.79 -2.74
N GLY A 795 13.02 59.76 -3.50
CA GLY A 795 12.47 60.19 -4.78
C GLY A 795 11.19 61.03 -4.65
N PRO A 796 10.85 61.85 -5.66
CA PRO A 796 9.84 62.91 -5.53
C PRO A 796 8.38 62.43 -5.48
N LEU A 797 8.14 61.13 -5.69
CA LEU A 797 6.79 60.53 -5.71
C LEU A 797 6.38 59.93 -4.37
N ASN A 798 7.28 59.90 -3.39
CA ASN A 798 7.07 59.31 -2.07
C ASN A 798 7.10 60.41 -0.99
N ASN A 799 6.31 60.26 0.07
CA ASN A 799 6.41 61.17 1.21
C ASN A 799 7.61 60.76 2.05
N TRP A 800 8.62 61.62 2.13
CA TRP A 800 9.75 61.43 3.03
C TRP A 800 9.44 61.95 4.44
N GLU A 801 9.95 61.28 5.46
CA GLU A 801 9.98 61.77 6.84
C GLU A 801 11.29 61.34 7.52
N ASP A 802 11.73 62.14 8.50
CA ASP A 802 12.90 61.81 9.31
C ASP A 802 12.67 60.50 10.11
N PRO A 803 13.61 59.52 10.07
CA PRO A 803 13.44 58.26 10.77
C PRO A 803 13.23 58.38 12.28
N ASN A 804 13.86 59.34 12.97
CA ASN A 804 13.70 59.47 14.41
C ASN A 804 12.31 60.03 14.75
N LYS A 805 11.86 61.05 14.00
CA LYS A 805 10.49 61.59 14.15
C LYS A 805 9.42 60.54 13.88
N MET A 806 9.61 59.70 12.86
CA MET A 806 8.67 58.63 12.57
C MET A 806 8.68 57.56 13.66
N LYS A 807 9.83 57.22 14.24
CA LYS A 807 9.91 56.28 15.38
C LYS A 807 9.16 56.80 16.60
N GLU A 808 9.26 58.08 16.94
CA GLU A 808 8.45 58.69 18.02
C GLU A 808 6.94 58.58 17.73
N LYS A 809 6.54 58.86 16.49
CA LYS A 809 5.15 58.75 16.06
C LYS A 809 4.64 57.30 16.14
N ILE A 810 5.43 56.33 15.70
CA ILE A 810 5.12 54.89 15.80
C ILE A 810 5.01 54.48 17.27
N ALA A 811 5.95 54.89 18.12
CA ALA A 811 5.92 54.60 19.55
C ALA A 811 4.57 55.01 20.16
N SER A 812 4.13 56.25 19.87
CA SER A 812 2.86 56.78 20.39
C SER A 812 1.59 56.07 19.89
N LEU A 813 1.65 55.42 18.71
CA LEU A 813 0.50 54.74 18.12
C LEU A 813 0.45 53.26 18.51
N PHE A 814 1.59 52.59 18.56
CA PHE A 814 1.65 51.13 18.72
C PHE A 814 1.76 50.67 20.18
N GLU A 815 2.17 51.53 21.10
CA GLU A 815 2.26 51.16 22.51
C GLU A 815 0.91 50.62 23.03
N ALA A 816 0.91 49.38 23.52
CA ALA A 816 -0.28 48.64 23.97
C ALA A 816 -1.42 48.53 22.94
N SER A 817 -1.14 48.70 21.65
CA SER A 817 -2.15 48.69 20.57
C SER A 817 -2.85 47.33 20.40
N MET A 818 -2.22 46.23 20.82
CA MET A 818 -2.76 44.87 20.71
C MET A 818 -3.41 44.36 22.01
N LYS A 819 -3.57 45.23 23.01
CA LYS A 819 -4.17 44.86 24.30
C LYS A 819 -5.55 44.22 24.12
N GLY A 820 -5.79 43.10 24.79
CA GLY A 820 -7.04 42.35 24.65
C GLY A 820 -7.13 41.47 23.40
N ARG A 821 -6.06 41.36 22.59
CA ARG A 821 -6.03 40.61 21.33
C ARG A 821 -4.91 39.56 21.30
N THR A 822 -5.00 38.64 20.34
CA THR A 822 -3.92 37.72 20.00
C THR A 822 -2.93 38.39 19.04
N MET A 823 -1.65 38.37 19.39
CA MET A 823 -0.56 38.70 18.48
C MET A 823 -0.19 37.47 17.64
N TYR A 824 -0.38 37.55 16.33
CA TYR A 824 0.01 36.53 15.38
C TYR A 824 1.42 36.80 14.85
N VAL A 825 2.29 35.80 14.94
CA VAL A 825 3.63 35.81 14.35
C VAL A 825 3.58 35.04 13.04
N VAL A 826 3.71 35.76 11.92
CA VAL A 826 3.45 35.24 10.57
C VAL A 826 4.75 35.18 9.77
N PRO A 827 5.38 34.00 9.66
CA PRO A 827 6.57 33.84 8.83
C PRO A 827 6.20 33.73 7.35
N PHE A 828 6.79 34.57 6.50
CA PHE A 828 6.53 34.57 5.07
C PHE A 828 7.80 34.66 4.23
N CYS A 829 7.71 34.13 3.01
CA CYS A 829 8.78 34.16 2.02
C CYS A 829 8.23 34.66 0.67
N LEU A 830 8.93 35.64 0.09
CA LEU A 830 8.72 36.09 -1.27
C LEU A 830 9.70 35.38 -2.20
N GLY A 831 9.16 34.63 -3.16
CA GLY A 831 9.91 33.68 -4.00
C GLY A 831 9.87 32.25 -3.43
N PRO A 832 10.44 31.26 -4.14
CA PRO A 832 10.55 29.89 -3.65
C PRO A 832 11.33 29.80 -2.33
N ILE A 833 10.83 29.02 -1.36
CA ILE A 833 11.57 28.76 -0.10
C ILE A 833 12.93 28.13 -0.47
N ASP A 834 13.99 28.50 0.26
CA ASP A 834 15.39 28.09 0.02
C ASP A 834 16.06 28.56 -1.27
N CYS A 835 15.43 29.46 -2.04
CA CYS A 835 16.10 30.13 -3.16
C CYS A 835 16.95 31.32 -2.67
N LYS A 836 18.19 31.46 -3.17
CA LYS A 836 19.11 32.55 -2.82
C LYS A 836 18.57 33.96 -3.09
N LEU A 837 17.62 34.10 -4.02
CA LEU A 837 17.00 35.39 -4.37
C LEU A 837 15.73 35.68 -3.58
N SER A 838 15.24 34.69 -2.82
CA SER A 838 14.04 34.86 -2.02
C SER A 838 14.32 35.73 -0.80
N LYS A 839 13.29 36.45 -0.38
CA LYS A 839 13.36 37.33 0.78
C LYS A 839 12.42 36.82 1.86
N VAL A 840 12.96 36.63 3.05
CA VAL A 840 12.21 36.15 4.20
C VAL A 840 11.84 37.34 5.09
N GLY A 841 10.61 37.35 5.58
CA GLY A 841 10.14 38.33 6.54
C GLY A 841 9.25 37.71 7.60
N ILE A 842 9.12 38.43 8.71
CA ILE A 842 8.19 38.09 9.78
C ILE A 842 7.23 39.26 9.93
N GLN A 843 5.93 38.97 9.85
CA GLN A 843 4.90 39.95 10.17
C GLN A 843 4.27 39.64 11.52
N ILE A 844 4.29 40.63 12.41
CA ILE A 844 3.50 40.65 13.64
C ILE A 844 2.19 41.38 13.35
N THR A 845 1.07 40.76 13.69
CA THR A 845 -0.27 41.32 13.43
C THR A 845 -1.30 40.89 14.47
N ASP A 846 -2.27 41.74 14.77
CA ASP A 846 -3.47 41.42 15.57
C ASP A 846 -4.72 41.16 14.70
N SER A 847 -4.54 41.09 13.38
CA SER A 847 -5.60 40.85 12.39
C SER A 847 -5.49 39.48 11.72
N LEU A 848 -6.50 38.63 11.91
CA LEU A 848 -6.63 37.36 11.18
C LEU A 848 -6.81 37.57 9.66
N TYR A 849 -7.47 38.64 9.25
CA TYR A 849 -7.62 38.97 7.82
C TYR A 849 -6.26 39.22 7.16
N ALA A 850 -5.34 39.90 7.86
CA ALA A 850 -3.97 40.09 7.41
C ALA A 850 -3.19 38.77 7.30
N VAL A 851 -3.34 37.87 8.29
CA VAL A 851 -2.70 36.53 8.24
C VAL A 851 -3.15 35.76 6.99
N LEU A 852 -4.46 35.75 6.71
CA LEU A 852 -5.01 35.07 5.54
C LEU A 852 -4.60 35.72 4.23
N GLY A 853 -4.56 37.05 4.17
CA GLY A 853 -4.09 37.78 2.99
C GLY A 853 -2.62 37.52 2.67
N LEU A 854 -1.76 37.47 3.69
CA LEU A 854 -0.37 37.04 3.54
C LEU A 854 -0.26 35.62 3.02
N ARG A 855 -1.01 34.67 3.58
CA ARG A 855 -1.03 33.29 3.10
C ARG A 855 -1.43 33.19 1.63
N SER A 856 -2.38 34.01 1.18
CA SER A 856 -2.85 34.02 -0.21
C SER A 856 -1.87 34.67 -1.19
N THR A 857 -0.95 35.50 -0.72
CA THR A 857 -0.06 36.32 -1.57
C THR A 857 1.42 35.94 -1.45
N THR A 858 1.77 35.11 -0.48
CA THR A 858 3.16 34.72 -0.15
C THR A 858 3.26 33.23 0.16
N ARG A 859 4.48 32.72 0.28
CA ARG A 859 4.70 31.39 0.86
C ARG A 859 4.81 31.53 2.37
N MET A 860 3.86 30.94 3.10
CA MET A 860 3.76 31.00 4.55
C MET A 860 3.93 29.60 5.14
N GLY A 861 4.53 29.52 6.33
CA GLY A 861 4.49 28.32 7.16
C GLY A 861 5.80 27.98 7.86
N SER A 862 5.80 26.87 8.62
CA SER A 862 6.96 26.43 9.42
C SER A 862 8.24 26.25 8.61
N GLN A 863 8.14 25.89 7.33
CA GLN A 863 9.28 25.80 6.42
C GLN A 863 10.05 27.12 6.28
N VAL A 864 9.39 28.26 6.36
CA VAL A 864 10.05 29.58 6.33
C VAL A 864 10.87 29.81 7.60
N LEU A 865 10.39 29.32 8.75
CA LEU A 865 11.10 29.41 10.03
C LEU A 865 12.37 28.54 10.05
N HIS A 866 12.40 27.45 9.27
CA HIS A 866 13.60 26.61 9.13
C HIS A 866 14.73 27.34 8.39
N VAL A 867 14.40 28.19 7.41
CA VAL A 867 15.39 29.05 6.72
C VAL A 867 16.01 30.07 7.68
N LEU A 868 15.21 30.60 8.61
CA LEU A 868 15.63 31.60 9.60
C LEU A 868 16.48 31.03 10.75
N ALA A 869 16.45 29.72 10.99
CA ALA A 869 17.26 29.08 12.03
C ALA A 869 18.78 29.18 11.80
N LYS A 870 19.23 29.72 10.66
CA LYS A 870 20.66 29.96 10.30
C LYS A 870 21.13 31.41 10.55
N ASP A 871 20.46 32.18 11.41
CA ASP A 871 20.75 33.60 11.71
C ASP A 871 20.76 34.54 10.47
N GLN A 872 19.92 34.25 9.47
CA GLN A 872 19.77 35.14 8.33
C GLN A 872 18.98 36.41 8.71
N PRO A 873 19.34 37.59 8.17
CA PRO A 873 18.57 38.80 8.35
C PRO A 873 17.17 38.62 7.74
N PHE A 874 16.15 39.09 8.44
CA PHE A 874 14.76 39.04 8.00
C PHE A 874 14.14 40.44 8.04
N VAL A 875 13.18 40.66 7.16
CA VAL A 875 12.41 41.91 7.16
C VAL A 875 11.42 41.90 8.32
N GLN A 876 11.42 42.97 9.11
CA GLN A 876 10.56 43.14 10.26
C GLN A 876 9.31 43.91 9.85
N CYS A 877 8.16 43.24 9.85
CA CYS A 877 6.88 43.87 9.57
C CYS A 877 6.02 43.90 10.84
N VAL A 878 5.53 45.07 11.25
CA VAL A 878 4.61 45.22 12.38
C VAL A 878 3.34 45.89 11.90
N HIS A 879 2.22 45.20 12.14
CA HIS A 879 0.90 45.65 11.74
C HIS A 879 -0.03 45.63 12.96
N SER A 880 -0.80 46.68 13.18
CA SER A 880 -1.91 46.65 14.14
C SER A 880 -3.15 47.31 13.57
N VAL A 881 -4.32 46.74 13.85
CA VAL A 881 -5.60 47.38 13.53
C VAL A 881 -5.86 48.65 14.36
N GLY A 882 -5.13 48.84 15.46
CA GLY A 882 -5.14 50.06 16.25
C GLY A 882 -6.37 50.24 17.14
N VAL A 883 -7.05 49.15 17.49
CA VAL A 883 -8.27 49.15 18.29
C VAL A 883 -8.11 48.14 19.45
N PRO A 884 -7.42 48.52 20.54
CA PRO A 884 -7.28 47.66 21.72
C PRO A 884 -8.66 47.36 22.33
N LEU A 885 -8.81 46.17 22.92
CA LEU A 885 -10.06 45.72 23.52
C LEU A 885 -10.02 45.88 25.05
N ALA A 886 -11.12 46.36 25.62
CA ALA A 886 -11.32 46.29 27.06
C ALA A 886 -11.59 44.84 27.49
N SER A 887 -11.31 44.52 28.76
CA SER A 887 -11.54 43.18 29.30
C SER A 887 -13.01 42.75 29.11
N GLY A 888 -13.24 41.60 28.47
CA GLY A 888 -14.57 41.06 28.19
C GLY A 888 -15.27 41.63 26.95
N GLN A 889 -14.63 42.55 26.21
CA GLN A 889 -15.18 43.09 24.97
C GLN A 889 -14.89 42.14 23.79
N CYS A 890 -15.92 41.82 23.00
CA CYS A 890 -15.74 41.09 21.74
C CYS A 890 -15.32 42.04 20.62
N ASP A 891 -14.59 41.49 19.66
CA ASP A 891 -14.18 42.23 18.47
C ASP A 891 -15.38 42.58 17.58
N VAL A 892 -15.29 43.71 16.87
CA VAL A 892 -16.25 44.07 15.83
C VAL A 892 -15.90 43.35 14.52
N PRO A 893 -16.84 43.21 13.56
CA PRO A 893 -16.57 42.49 12.30
C PRO A 893 -15.38 43.03 11.48
N TRP A 894 -15.05 44.32 11.57
CA TRP A 894 -13.91 44.92 10.86
C TRP A 894 -13.21 45.95 11.74
N PRO A 895 -12.38 45.52 12.70
CA PRO A 895 -11.72 46.43 13.63
C PRO A 895 -10.64 47.22 12.89
N CYS A 896 -10.73 48.54 12.94
CA CYS A 896 -9.72 49.45 12.42
C CYS A 896 -9.92 50.84 13.05
N ASP A 897 -8.86 51.64 13.10
CA ASP A 897 -8.90 53.08 13.35
C ASP A 897 -8.47 53.86 12.10
N PRO A 898 -9.36 54.03 11.08
CA PRO A 898 -9.02 54.69 9.83
C PRO A 898 -8.54 56.13 9.99
N GLN A 899 -8.88 56.81 11.10
CA GLN A 899 -8.51 58.21 11.32
C GLN A 899 -7.03 58.36 11.69
N LYS A 900 -6.42 57.32 12.24
CA LYS A 900 -5.00 57.28 12.61
C LYS A 900 -4.17 56.42 11.67
N ARG A 901 -4.68 56.14 10.46
CA ARG A 901 -4.00 55.28 9.51
C ARG A 901 -2.63 55.83 9.15
N ILE A 902 -1.62 54.96 9.22
CA ILE A 902 -0.27 55.28 8.77
C ILE A 902 0.43 54.02 8.30
N MET A 903 1.31 54.18 7.31
CA MET A 903 2.29 53.18 6.90
C MET A 903 3.67 53.85 6.82
N ALA A 904 4.66 53.25 7.46
CA ALA A 904 6.01 53.78 7.54
C ALA A 904 7.02 52.69 7.17
N GLN A 905 7.76 52.92 6.08
CA GLN A 905 8.85 52.05 5.64
C GLN A 905 10.19 52.66 6.08
N PHE A 906 11.01 51.91 6.81
CA PHE A 906 12.37 52.34 7.17
C PHE A 906 13.39 51.62 6.30
N ASN A 907 13.97 52.34 5.35
CA ASN A 907 14.94 51.75 4.41
C ASN A 907 16.24 51.33 5.13
N ASP A 908 16.68 52.13 6.11
CA ASP A 908 17.95 51.92 6.82
C ASP A 908 17.97 50.66 7.70
N THR A 909 16.79 50.15 8.09
CA THR A 909 16.65 49.04 9.06
C THR A 909 15.82 47.87 8.52
N ALA A 910 15.32 47.98 7.28
CA ALA A 910 14.42 47.00 6.67
C ALA A 910 13.19 46.69 7.56
N GLU A 911 12.61 47.74 8.14
CA GLU A 911 11.40 47.66 8.97
C GLU A 911 10.21 48.26 8.22
N LEU A 912 9.03 47.69 8.44
CA LEU A 912 7.78 48.19 7.90
C LEU A 912 6.69 48.18 8.95
N TRP A 913 6.09 49.33 9.18
CA TRP A 913 5.07 49.53 10.21
C TRP A 913 3.77 50.00 9.58
N SER A 914 2.64 49.43 10.00
CA SER A 914 1.32 49.81 9.51
C SER A 914 0.25 49.78 10.61
N TYR A 915 -0.52 50.85 10.74
CA TYR A 915 -1.48 51.05 11.83
C TYR A 915 -2.85 51.45 11.30
N GLY A 916 -3.92 51.04 11.98
CA GLY A 916 -5.26 51.62 11.81
C GLY A 916 -6.03 51.12 10.58
N SER A 917 -5.62 50.00 9.98
CA SER A 917 -6.25 49.47 8.76
C SER A 917 -6.07 47.97 8.63
N MET A 918 -7.15 47.22 8.41
CA MET A 918 -7.05 45.79 8.09
C MET A 918 -6.59 45.54 6.64
N TYR A 919 -6.80 46.53 5.76
CA TYR A 919 -6.42 46.45 4.35
C TYR A 919 -4.92 46.75 4.12
N ALA A 920 -4.34 47.64 4.94
CA ALA A 920 -2.93 48.04 4.91
C ALA A 920 -1.97 46.86 4.89
N ALA A 921 -2.26 45.85 5.71
CA ALA A 921 -1.39 44.69 5.89
C ALA A 921 -1.12 43.91 4.59
N ASN A 922 -2.04 43.96 3.63
CA ASN A 922 -1.88 43.28 2.33
C ASN A 922 -1.30 44.22 1.25
N SER A 923 -1.49 45.54 1.37
CA SER A 923 -0.82 46.54 0.51
C SER A 923 0.66 46.73 0.86
N VAL A 924 1.03 46.47 2.12
CA VAL A 924 2.42 46.33 2.61
C VAL A 924 3.26 45.43 1.71
N MET A 925 2.64 44.42 1.08
CA MET A 925 3.31 43.45 0.22
C MET A 925 3.04 43.63 -1.29
N SER A 926 1.90 44.22 -1.68
CA SER A 926 1.38 44.08 -3.06
C SER A 926 1.76 45.17 -4.05
N LYS A 927 2.45 46.26 -3.68
CA LYS A 927 2.99 47.23 -4.66
C LYS A 927 4.32 47.83 -4.21
N SER A 928 5.39 47.50 -4.94
CA SER A 928 6.64 48.27 -5.05
C SER A 928 7.59 48.34 -3.83
N CYS A 929 7.13 48.16 -2.59
CA CYS A 929 7.99 48.38 -1.40
C CYS A 929 8.99 47.25 -1.15
N PHE A 930 8.59 45.98 -1.34
CA PHE A 930 9.44 44.80 -1.05
C PHE A 930 10.33 44.41 -2.24
N ALA A 931 9.87 44.63 -3.48
CA ALA A 931 10.51 44.12 -4.69
C ALA A 931 11.57 45.04 -5.32
N LEU A 932 11.59 46.35 -4.99
CA LEU A 932 12.40 47.33 -5.74
C LEU A 932 13.60 47.94 -5.00
N ARG A 933 13.79 47.76 -3.68
CA ARG A 933 14.84 48.52 -2.95
C ARG A 933 15.64 47.79 -1.87
N LEU A 934 15.38 46.51 -1.58
CA LEU A 934 16.32 45.66 -0.79
C LEU A 934 17.36 44.96 -1.69
N GLY A 935 17.57 45.52 -2.88
CA GLY A 935 18.44 45.06 -3.94
C GLY A 935 18.84 46.23 -4.84
N SER A 936 19.40 47.28 -4.23
CA SER A 936 20.35 48.18 -4.86
C SER A 936 21.62 48.16 -4.03
#